data_AF-A0A4S3KR50-F1
#
_entry.id   AF-A0A4S3KR50-F1
#
_cell.length_a   1.000
_cell.length_b   1.000
_cell.length_c   1.000
_cell.angle_alpha   90.00
_cell.angle_beta   90.00
_cell.angle_gamma   90.00
#
_symmetry.space_group_name_H-M   'P 1'
#
loop_
_entity.id
_entity.type
_entity.pdbx_description
1 polymer ?
#
loop_
_entity_poly.entity_id
_entity_poly.type
_entity_poly.pdbx_seq_one_letter_code
_entity_poly.pdbx_strand_id
1 'polypeptide(L)'
;MPPLWGEALWGTLPKLWACRACLMLGVEGLPRTQHKRDEEPARPQMPSNLRRFLGIDIEDDVDAQLDAAANLATQLTARPAHGGVLLDNLQILGRPLGLERDALHLLLLRIVFRLEPALAPALAPLLLDCLDPIFNTRLDGILGLPNGRAEQLLARDGALARSGLLTRQFGIGGPLEARLHIPQGLLGALLQPMPSAHAAVERLVFRAPPTLLRLADFSHLAEPIELILMRLRCGLQKRAASINVLLHGVPGTGKTELAGLLAQTLAVPLFAIQARDHRHENPLSPESRLLEYRFAQGILRVAGPALLLLDETEDLFPQAWDRRDDQPSKALLNETLEQNPVPALWLTNRVDRIDTAFLRRFDVILEVTPPDRRHKVKVLREHLPASATIDPAWLARAVAPRELAPGVLARIGRTLADSDAGDPGNLQQSVDLLRRQYVRAAQGKDLPPLAPTSARVPFATEALQCDAPVEQLLVRLRAKPAGRLLFHGPPGTGKTALAHHLAEQIGRELLVKRASDLLAPYVGQTEANLAAMFRDAGRDGDVLLLDEADSFLGERNGQHARWETTQTNELLTQMEAFDGLFICTTNRLEYLDPAVLRRFDLKVGFAALMPVQRLHLIRQAAVTLGIPWSAQAEAAAQRAQSQLSGLTPGDLTAALRHLQLTTAAPTLADLLAALAMECRYKAPPARRIGFVV
;
A
#
# COMPACT_ATOMS: atom_id res chain seq x y z
N MET A 1 -35.26 29.43 -12.28
CA MET A 1 -34.87 29.21 -13.69
C MET A 1 -36.00 28.48 -14.37
N PRO A 2 -36.47 28.90 -15.56
CA PRO A 2 -37.42 28.08 -16.31
C PRO A 2 -36.72 26.75 -16.61
N PRO A 3 -37.41 25.61 -16.55
CA PRO A 3 -36.72 24.37 -16.78
C PRO A 3 -36.26 24.33 -18.25
N LEU A 4 -34.94 24.43 -18.47
CA LEU A 4 -34.17 23.82 -19.57
C LEU A 4 -34.44 22.30 -19.81
N TRP A 5 -35.54 21.77 -19.28
CA TRP A 5 -35.86 20.35 -19.12
C TRP A 5 -37.20 20.18 -19.86
N GLY A 6 -37.29 19.26 -20.81
CA GLY A 6 -38.50 19.13 -21.62
C GLY A 6 -39.76 18.97 -20.75
N GLU A 7 -40.66 19.96 -20.78
CA GLU A 7 -41.95 19.93 -20.07
C GLU A 7 -42.78 18.68 -20.43
N ALA A 8 -42.58 18.17 -21.64
CA ALA A 8 -43.23 16.96 -22.16
C ALA A 8 -42.89 15.68 -21.38
N LEU A 9 -41.71 15.57 -20.76
CA LEU A 9 -41.33 14.36 -20.02
C LEU A 9 -41.96 14.32 -18.62
N TRP A 10 -41.81 15.41 -17.87
CA TRP A 10 -42.28 15.54 -16.48
C TRP A 10 -43.81 15.60 -16.39
N GLY A 11 -44.47 16.22 -17.38
CA GLY A 11 -45.91 16.27 -17.46
C GLY A 11 -46.57 14.93 -17.81
N THR A 12 -45.81 13.95 -18.32
CA THR A 12 -46.36 12.76 -18.96
C THR A 12 -45.98 11.46 -18.27
N LEU A 13 -44.70 11.10 -18.22
CA LEU A 13 -44.25 9.77 -17.76
C LEU A 13 -44.51 9.52 -16.26
N PRO A 14 -44.11 10.42 -15.34
CA PRO A 14 -44.38 10.26 -13.91
C PRO A 14 -45.88 10.12 -13.60
N LYS A 15 -46.71 10.96 -14.23
CA LYS A 15 -48.17 10.90 -14.08
C LYS A 15 -48.75 9.62 -14.66
N LEU A 16 -48.26 9.16 -15.82
CA LEU A 16 -48.69 7.91 -16.42
C LEU A 16 -48.37 6.70 -15.53
N TRP A 17 -47.18 6.66 -14.93
CA TRP A 17 -46.80 5.62 -13.97
C TRP A 17 -47.71 5.63 -12.74
N ALA A 18 -48.00 6.82 -12.20
CA ALA A 18 -48.94 6.98 -11.08
C ALA A 18 -50.38 6.56 -11.47
N CYS A 19 -50.88 6.92 -12.65
CA CYS A 19 -52.18 6.46 -13.12
C CYS A 19 -52.24 4.93 -13.24
N ARG A 20 -51.21 4.30 -13.84
CA ARG A 20 -51.14 2.83 -13.96
C ARG A 20 -51.11 2.15 -12.60
N ALA A 21 -50.35 2.70 -11.66
CA ALA A 21 -50.36 2.28 -10.25
C ALA A 21 -51.77 2.28 -9.65
N CYS A 22 -52.55 3.34 -9.88
CA CYS A 22 -53.93 3.42 -9.41
C CYS A 22 -54.85 2.39 -10.05
N LEU A 23 -54.73 2.18 -11.36
CA LEU A 23 -55.55 1.21 -12.09
C LEU A 23 -55.28 -0.22 -11.61
N MET A 24 -54.01 -0.57 -11.32
CA MET A 24 -53.70 -1.90 -10.76
C MET A 24 -54.29 -2.10 -9.37
N LEU A 25 -54.29 -1.07 -8.52
CA LEU A 25 -54.92 -1.13 -7.18
C LEU A 25 -56.45 -1.34 -7.25
N GLY A 26 -57.10 -0.88 -8.33
CA GLY A 26 -58.51 -1.15 -8.58
C GLY A 26 -58.81 -2.56 -9.08
N VAL A 27 -57.81 -3.25 -9.66
CA VAL A 27 -57.93 -4.60 -10.23
C VAL A 27 -57.46 -5.69 -9.26
N GLU A 28 -56.43 -5.42 -8.45
CA GLU A 28 -55.94 -6.32 -7.39
C GLU A 28 -56.50 -5.88 -6.02
N GLY A 29 -57.54 -6.56 -5.52
CA GLY A 29 -57.91 -6.45 -4.11
C GLY A 29 -56.73 -6.84 -3.22
N LEU A 30 -56.20 -5.88 -2.45
CA LEU A 30 -55.02 -6.03 -1.58
C LEU A 30 -55.09 -7.29 -0.69
N PRO A 31 -53.97 -8.02 -0.46
CA PRO A 31 -53.95 -9.12 0.50
C PRO A 31 -54.10 -8.59 1.93
N ARG A 32 -55.05 -9.20 2.65
CA ARG A 32 -55.37 -8.91 4.06
C ARG A 32 -54.15 -9.14 4.96
N THR A 33 -53.74 -8.12 5.72
CA THR A 33 -52.91 -8.36 6.92
C THR A 33 -53.74 -9.20 7.91
N GLN A 34 -53.17 -10.28 8.42
CA GLN A 34 -53.87 -11.41 9.08
C GLN A 34 -54.56 -11.11 10.43
N HIS A 35 -54.79 -9.85 10.82
CA HIS A 35 -55.40 -9.51 12.10
C HIS A 35 -56.56 -8.53 11.96
N LYS A 36 -57.71 -9.06 11.54
CA LYS A 36 -59.09 -8.68 11.92
C LYS A 36 -60.06 -9.35 10.94
N ARG A 37 -60.66 -10.47 11.36
CA ARG A 37 -61.91 -10.98 10.79
C ARG A 37 -63.02 -10.31 11.61
N ASP A 38 -64.02 -9.74 10.94
CA ASP A 38 -65.33 -9.29 11.47
C ASP A 38 -65.74 -7.82 11.20
N GLU A 39 -65.17 -7.15 10.18
CA GLU A 39 -65.74 -5.93 9.60
C GLU A 39 -66.00 -6.12 8.09
N GLU A 40 -67.08 -5.55 7.55
CA GLU A 40 -67.40 -5.49 6.12
C GLU A 40 -66.17 -5.03 5.29
N PRO A 41 -65.99 -5.51 4.05
CA PRO A 41 -64.82 -5.14 3.26
C PRO A 41 -64.89 -3.66 2.91
N ALA A 42 -64.12 -2.82 3.61
CA ALA A 42 -63.81 -1.48 3.15
C ALA A 42 -63.23 -1.60 1.73
N ARG A 43 -63.90 -0.97 0.75
CA ARG A 43 -63.40 -0.93 -0.63
C ARG A 43 -61.96 -0.39 -0.61
N PRO A 44 -61.01 -0.99 -1.35
CA PRO A 44 -59.65 -0.47 -1.41
C PRO A 44 -59.68 0.98 -1.89
N GLN A 45 -59.34 1.92 -1.02
CA GLN A 45 -59.28 3.34 -1.37
C GLN A 45 -57.95 3.66 -2.05
N MET A 46 -57.99 4.54 -3.04
CA MET A 46 -56.79 5.04 -3.69
C MET A 46 -55.90 5.78 -2.66
N PRO A 47 -54.60 5.42 -2.53
CA PRO A 47 -53.70 6.05 -1.58
C PRO A 47 -53.71 7.58 -1.73
N SER A 48 -53.85 8.29 -0.60
CA SER A 48 -53.92 9.76 -0.57
C SER A 48 -52.72 10.43 -1.26
N ASN A 49 -51.53 9.81 -1.16
CA ASN A 49 -50.32 10.28 -1.84
C ASN A 49 -50.45 10.22 -3.37
N LEU A 50 -51.06 9.17 -3.93
CA LEU A 50 -51.29 9.04 -5.38
C LEU A 50 -52.35 10.03 -5.86
N ARG A 51 -53.44 10.20 -5.11
CA ARG A 51 -54.49 11.19 -5.41
C ARG A 51 -53.90 12.61 -5.46
N ARG A 52 -53.15 12.97 -4.42
CA ARG A 52 -52.48 14.27 -4.32
C ARG A 52 -51.46 14.49 -5.44
N PHE A 53 -50.69 13.48 -5.80
CA PHE A 53 -49.71 13.57 -6.89
C PHE A 53 -50.38 13.76 -8.26
N LEU A 54 -51.51 13.08 -8.50
CA LEU A 54 -52.26 13.18 -9.75
C LEU A 54 -53.17 14.42 -9.83
N GLY A 55 -53.41 15.10 -8.70
CA GLY A 55 -54.36 16.21 -8.62
C GLY A 55 -55.81 15.76 -8.79
N ILE A 56 -56.14 14.57 -8.27
CA ILE A 56 -57.50 14.02 -8.27
C ILE A 56 -58.15 14.40 -6.93
N ASP A 57 -58.96 15.46 -6.93
CA ASP A 57 -59.61 16.04 -5.75
C ASP A 57 -60.96 15.38 -5.39
N ILE A 58 -61.20 14.15 -5.87
CA ILE A 58 -62.41 13.39 -5.59
C ILE A 58 -62.25 12.68 -4.23
N GLU A 59 -63.04 13.06 -3.24
CA GLU A 59 -63.10 12.40 -1.94
C GLU A 59 -64.18 11.31 -1.92
N ASP A 60 -63.85 10.17 -1.32
CA ASP A 60 -64.77 9.04 -1.01
C ASP A 60 -65.50 8.30 -2.16
N ASP A 61 -65.18 8.57 -3.43
CA ASP A 61 -65.68 7.79 -4.58
C ASP A 61 -64.53 7.11 -5.35
N VAL A 62 -64.33 5.81 -5.09
CA VAL A 62 -63.23 5.01 -5.70
C VAL A 62 -63.45 4.79 -7.19
N ASP A 63 -64.69 4.60 -7.64
CA ASP A 63 -65.00 4.32 -9.04
C ASP A 63 -64.74 5.59 -9.88
N ALA A 64 -65.18 6.76 -9.39
CA ALA A 64 -64.88 8.04 -10.02
C ALA A 64 -63.38 8.39 -10.00
N GLN A 65 -62.64 8.03 -8.95
CA GLN A 65 -61.18 8.19 -8.88
C GLN A 65 -60.47 7.33 -9.94
N LEU A 66 -60.88 6.06 -10.10
CA LEU A 66 -60.31 5.14 -11.09
C LEU A 66 -60.62 5.58 -12.52
N ASP A 67 -61.84 6.04 -12.79
CA ASP A 67 -62.22 6.61 -14.08
C ASP A 67 -61.42 7.87 -14.41
N ALA A 68 -61.22 8.76 -13.44
CA ALA A 68 -60.35 9.93 -13.61
C ALA A 68 -58.91 9.53 -13.94
N ALA A 69 -58.37 8.52 -13.24
CA ALA A 69 -57.03 7.99 -13.52
C ALA A 69 -56.94 7.30 -14.90
N ALA A 70 -57.97 6.56 -15.32
CA ALA A 70 -58.03 5.90 -16.63
C ALA A 70 -58.09 6.91 -17.79
N ASN A 71 -58.92 7.95 -17.64
CA ASN A 71 -59.02 9.04 -18.58
C ASN A 71 -57.69 9.79 -18.72
N LEU A 72 -57.05 10.11 -17.59
CA LEU A 72 -55.75 10.75 -17.58
C LEU A 72 -54.67 9.85 -18.21
N ALA A 73 -54.63 8.55 -17.89
CA ALA A 73 -53.70 7.60 -18.51
C ALA A 73 -53.86 7.55 -20.05
N THR A 74 -55.10 7.55 -20.54
CA THR A 74 -55.41 7.54 -21.98
C THR A 74 -54.89 8.81 -22.66
N GLN A 75 -55.13 9.98 -22.05
CA GLN A 75 -54.63 11.26 -22.56
C GLN A 75 -53.10 11.32 -22.59
N LEU A 76 -52.44 10.84 -21.54
CA LEU A 76 -50.97 10.84 -21.44
C LEU A 76 -50.34 9.82 -22.40
N THR A 77 -50.97 8.68 -22.62
CA THR A 77 -50.51 7.67 -23.59
C THR A 77 -50.58 8.18 -25.02
N ALA A 78 -51.60 8.98 -25.35
CA ALA A 78 -51.75 9.62 -26.66
C ALA A 78 -50.75 10.77 -26.91
N ARG A 79 -50.07 11.26 -25.86
CA ARG A 79 -49.04 12.29 -25.91
C ARG A 79 -47.69 11.74 -25.42
N PRO A 80 -47.07 10.79 -26.13
CA PRO A 80 -45.81 10.21 -25.70
C PRO A 80 -44.77 11.28 -25.39
N ALA A 81 -44.08 11.11 -24.25
CA ALA A 81 -42.94 11.93 -23.90
C ALA A 81 -41.85 11.74 -24.97
N HIS A 82 -41.68 12.73 -25.85
CA HIS A 82 -40.67 12.72 -26.89
C HIS A 82 -39.57 13.73 -26.56
N GLY A 83 -38.33 13.23 -26.59
CA GLY A 83 -37.12 14.04 -26.49
C GLY A 83 -36.86 14.63 -25.11
N GLY A 84 -35.69 15.27 -25.00
CA GLY A 84 -35.20 15.90 -23.80
C GLY A 84 -33.85 15.34 -23.40
N VAL A 85 -32.98 16.23 -22.92
CA VAL A 85 -31.58 15.95 -22.56
C VAL A 85 -31.42 14.65 -21.76
N LEU A 86 -32.32 14.39 -20.80
CA LEU A 86 -32.29 13.18 -19.99
C LEU A 86 -32.45 11.89 -20.81
N LEU A 87 -33.46 11.81 -21.68
CA LEU A 87 -33.72 10.62 -22.49
C LEU A 87 -32.62 10.41 -23.52
N ASP A 88 -32.19 11.49 -24.17
CA ASP A 88 -31.13 11.45 -25.18
C ASP A 88 -29.82 10.93 -24.55
N ASN A 89 -29.47 11.45 -23.37
CA ASN A 89 -28.29 11.02 -22.63
C ASN A 89 -28.40 9.56 -22.14
N LEU A 90 -29.60 9.12 -21.70
CA LEU A 90 -29.83 7.72 -21.32
C LEU A 90 -29.64 6.77 -22.50
N GLN A 91 -30.11 7.15 -23.69
CA GLN A 91 -29.90 6.36 -24.92
C GLN A 91 -28.41 6.30 -25.29
N ILE A 92 -27.69 7.41 -25.15
CA ILE A 92 -26.25 7.48 -25.38
C ILE A 92 -25.49 6.54 -24.45
N LEU A 93 -25.87 6.45 -23.16
CA LEU A 93 -25.26 5.56 -22.18
C LEU A 93 -25.71 4.11 -22.30
N GLY A 94 -26.94 3.86 -22.75
CA GLY A 94 -27.51 2.52 -22.84
C GLY A 94 -26.71 1.59 -23.74
N ARG A 95 -26.28 2.08 -24.90
CA ARG A 95 -25.48 1.29 -25.86
C ARG A 95 -24.14 0.77 -25.28
N PRO A 96 -23.27 1.60 -24.68
CA PRO A 96 -22.05 1.12 -24.02
C PRO A 96 -22.31 0.09 -22.93
N LEU A 97 -23.37 0.28 -22.15
CA LEU A 97 -23.72 -0.57 -21.02
C LEU A 97 -24.47 -1.85 -21.45
N GLY A 98 -24.81 -1.98 -22.73
CA GLY A 98 -25.60 -3.10 -23.24
C GLY A 98 -27.02 -3.12 -22.71
N LEU A 99 -27.57 -1.95 -22.37
CA LEU A 99 -28.92 -1.79 -21.85
C LEU A 99 -29.90 -1.65 -23.01
N GLU A 100 -30.92 -2.50 -23.00
CA GLU A 100 -32.07 -2.41 -23.88
C GLU A 100 -33.07 -1.34 -23.41
N ARG A 101 -34.07 -1.05 -24.23
CA ARG A 101 -35.07 -0.01 -23.97
C ARG A 101 -35.77 -0.18 -22.62
N ASP A 102 -36.18 -1.39 -22.28
CA ASP A 102 -36.91 -1.65 -21.02
C ASP A 102 -36.02 -1.44 -19.79
N ALA A 103 -34.74 -1.82 -19.89
CA ALA A 103 -33.75 -1.55 -18.84
C ALA A 103 -33.52 -0.04 -18.65
N LEU A 104 -33.50 0.73 -19.74
CA LEU A 104 -33.41 2.19 -19.69
C LEU A 104 -34.65 2.82 -19.05
N HIS A 105 -35.85 2.29 -19.30
CA HIS A 105 -37.08 2.75 -18.63
C HIS A 105 -37.04 2.50 -17.12
N LEU A 106 -36.53 1.34 -16.68
CA LEU A 106 -36.38 1.04 -15.27
C LEU A 106 -35.34 1.95 -14.59
N LEU A 107 -34.21 2.23 -15.26
CA LEU A 107 -33.24 3.21 -14.80
C LEU A 107 -33.83 4.63 -14.75
N LEU A 108 -34.64 5.00 -15.75
CA LEU A 108 -35.35 6.28 -15.79
C LEU A 108 -36.30 6.44 -14.60
N LEU A 109 -37.08 5.41 -14.26
CA LEU A 109 -37.94 5.41 -13.07
C LEU A 109 -37.12 5.72 -11.81
N ARG A 110 -35.98 5.05 -11.66
CA ARG A 110 -35.07 5.25 -10.52
C ARG A 110 -34.48 6.66 -10.45
N ILE A 111 -34.15 7.25 -11.60
CA ILE A 111 -33.68 8.64 -11.72
C ILE A 111 -34.81 9.63 -11.38
N VAL A 112 -36.01 9.40 -11.90
CA VAL A 112 -37.18 10.24 -11.62
C VAL A 112 -37.52 10.22 -10.14
N PHE A 113 -37.39 9.10 -9.44
CA PHE A 113 -37.57 9.05 -7.97
C PHE A 113 -36.64 10.01 -7.20
N ARG A 114 -35.46 10.32 -7.74
CA ARG A 114 -34.53 11.29 -7.14
C ARG A 114 -34.87 12.73 -7.48
N LEU A 115 -35.43 12.97 -8.66
CA LEU A 115 -35.72 14.31 -9.19
C LEU A 115 -37.11 14.81 -8.82
N GLU A 116 -38.08 13.91 -8.70
CA GLU A 116 -39.46 14.17 -8.29
C GLU A 116 -39.74 13.45 -6.96
N PRO A 117 -39.38 14.07 -5.81
CA PRO A 117 -39.46 13.43 -4.51
C PRO A 117 -40.88 13.11 -4.05
N ALA A 118 -41.92 13.64 -4.72
CA ALA A 118 -43.31 13.28 -4.45
C ALA A 118 -43.72 11.93 -5.06
N LEU A 119 -43.05 11.49 -6.13
CA LEU A 119 -43.41 10.25 -6.84
C LEU A 119 -43.02 9.00 -6.06
N ALA A 120 -41.82 8.96 -5.47
CA ALA A 120 -41.35 7.78 -4.74
C ALA A 120 -42.27 7.42 -3.56
N PRO A 121 -42.67 8.36 -2.67
CA PRO A 121 -43.67 8.09 -1.63
C PRO A 121 -45.07 7.70 -2.16
N ALA A 122 -45.44 8.18 -3.35
CA ALA A 122 -46.71 7.83 -3.98
C ALA A 122 -46.71 6.37 -4.48
N LEU A 123 -45.59 5.89 -5.02
CA LEU A 123 -45.45 4.52 -5.52
C LEU A 123 -44.91 3.52 -4.47
N ALA A 124 -44.33 4.02 -3.37
CA ALA A 124 -43.75 3.20 -2.32
C ALA A 124 -44.68 2.06 -1.86
N PRO A 125 -45.99 2.27 -1.57
CA PRO A 125 -46.88 1.18 -1.15
C PRO A 125 -46.92 -0.04 -2.08
N LEU A 126 -46.61 0.16 -3.36
CA LEU A 126 -46.61 -0.89 -4.40
C LEU A 126 -45.22 -1.51 -4.62
N LEU A 127 -44.16 -0.79 -4.26
CA LEU A 127 -42.75 -1.12 -4.55
C LEU A 127 -41.88 -1.20 -3.27
N LEU A 128 -42.48 -1.57 -2.14
CA LEU A 128 -41.84 -1.57 -0.82
C LEU A 128 -40.82 -2.69 -0.62
N ASP A 129 -41.11 -3.88 -1.13
CA ASP A 129 -40.27 -5.06 -0.91
C ASP A 129 -40.05 -5.84 -2.20
N CYS A 130 -38.80 -5.81 -2.68
CA CYS A 130 -38.38 -6.58 -3.85
C CYS A 130 -38.42 -8.12 -3.63
N LEU A 131 -38.68 -8.59 -2.41
CA LEU A 131 -38.92 -10.01 -2.10
C LEU A 131 -40.40 -10.40 -2.19
N ASP A 132 -41.34 -9.44 -2.25
CA ASP A 132 -42.76 -9.72 -2.47
C ASP A 132 -42.93 -10.38 -3.87
N PRO A 133 -43.50 -11.60 -3.97
CA PRO A 133 -43.74 -12.24 -5.26
C PRO A 133 -44.56 -11.39 -6.24
N ILE A 134 -45.38 -10.45 -5.74
CA ILE A 134 -46.23 -9.57 -6.55
C ILE A 134 -45.45 -8.32 -7.01
N PHE A 135 -44.29 -8.02 -6.42
CA PHE A 135 -43.48 -6.84 -6.73
C PHE A 135 -43.19 -6.70 -8.23
N ASN A 136 -42.71 -7.78 -8.87
CA ASN A 136 -42.36 -7.75 -10.29
C ASN A 136 -43.59 -7.50 -11.17
N THR A 137 -44.75 -8.10 -10.83
CA THR A 137 -46.01 -7.90 -11.55
C THR A 137 -46.48 -6.45 -11.45
N ARG A 138 -46.39 -5.84 -10.25
CA ARG A 138 -46.70 -4.41 -10.06
C ARG A 138 -45.74 -3.53 -10.85
N LEU A 139 -44.44 -3.83 -10.81
CA LEU A 139 -43.43 -3.07 -11.53
C LEU A 139 -43.64 -3.15 -13.06
N ASP A 140 -44.01 -4.33 -13.58
CA ASP A 140 -44.39 -4.52 -14.97
C ASP A 140 -45.59 -3.65 -15.34
N GLY A 141 -46.66 -3.68 -14.54
CA GLY A 141 -47.85 -2.85 -14.83
C GLY A 141 -47.61 -1.35 -14.69
N ILE A 142 -46.77 -0.90 -13.73
CA ILE A 142 -46.39 0.53 -13.60
C ILE A 142 -45.66 0.98 -14.86
N LEU A 143 -44.64 0.22 -15.27
CA LEU A 143 -43.82 0.55 -16.44
C LEU A 143 -44.52 0.26 -17.77
N GLY A 144 -45.62 -0.52 -17.75
CA GLY A 144 -46.32 -1.01 -18.95
C GLY A 144 -45.49 -2.02 -19.73
N LEU A 145 -44.77 -2.87 -19.03
CA LEU A 145 -43.98 -3.97 -19.59
C LEU A 145 -44.82 -5.24 -19.71
N PRO A 146 -44.41 -6.21 -20.55
CA PRO A 146 -44.99 -7.55 -20.56
C PRO A 146 -44.81 -8.25 -19.21
N ASN A 147 -45.76 -9.12 -18.84
CA ASN A 147 -45.69 -9.87 -17.57
C ASN A 147 -44.39 -10.70 -17.46
N GLY A 148 -43.74 -10.62 -16.31
CA GLY A 148 -42.49 -11.31 -15.99
C GLY A 148 -41.24 -10.60 -16.50
N ARG A 149 -41.37 -9.42 -17.11
CA ARG A 149 -40.24 -8.70 -17.71
C ARG A 149 -39.36 -8.02 -16.66
N ALA A 150 -39.95 -7.42 -15.64
CA ALA A 150 -39.24 -6.81 -14.52
C ALA A 150 -38.32 -7.80 -13.81
N GLU A 151 -38.77 -9.04 -13.62
CA GLU A 151 -37.96 -10.11 -13.03
C GLU A 151 -36.73 -10.42 -13.89
N GLN A 152 -36.89 -10.51 -15.22
CA GLN A 152 -35.77 -10.71 -16.14
C GLN A 152 -34.77 -9.55 -16.12
N LEU A 153 -35.25 -8.31 -16.05
CA LEU A 153 -34.39 -7.13 -15.97
C LEU A 153 -33.61 -7.06 -14.65
N LEU A 154 -34.24 -7.46 -13.55
CA LEU A 154 -33.68 -7.51 -12.20
C LEU A 154 -32.95 -8.84 -11.90
N ALA A 155 -32.78 -9.70 -12.90
CA ALA A 155 -32.04 -10.95 -12.76
C ALA A 155 -30.55 -10.69 -12.49
N ARG A 156 -29.93 -11.61 -11.74
CA ARG A 156 -28.51 -11.48 -11.33
C ARG A 156 -27.54 -11.41 -12.50
N ASP A 157 -27.89 -12.06 -13.60
CA ASP A 157 -27.09 -12.10 -14.81
C ASP A 157 -27.73 -11.24 -15.91
N GLY A 158 -28.62 -10.31 -15.53
CA GLY A 158 -29.24 -9.35 -16.43
C GLY A 158 -28.28 -8.25 -16.88
N ALA A 159 -28.71 -7.45 -17.87
CA ALA A 159 -27.90 -6.35 -18.39
C ALA A 159 -27.57 -5.30 -17.30
N LEU A 160 -28.52 -4.99 -16.42
CA LEU A 160 -28.34 -4.03 -15.31
C LEU A 160 -27.29 -4.50 -14.29
N ALA A 161 -27.27 -5.79 -13.95
CA ALA A 161 -26.24 -6.35 -13.07
C ALA A 161 -24.87 -6.32 -13.74
N ARG A 162 -24.80 -6.72 -15.02
CA ARG A 162 -23.53 -6.70 -15.76
C ARG A 162 -22.95 -5.29 -15.88
N SER A 163 -23.80 -4.28 -16.00
CA SER A 163 -23.42 -2.87 -16.13
C SER A 163 -23.11 -2.18 -14.80
N GLY A 164 -23.20 -2.86 -13.66
CA GLY A 164 -22.97 -2.26 -12.34
C GLY A 164 -24.12 -1.37 -11.83
N LEU A 165 -25.32 -1.48 -12.41
CA LEU A 165 -26.49 -0.68 -12.01
C LEU A 165 -27.46 -1.43 -11.09
N LEU A 166 -27.18 -2.71 -10.79
CA LEU A 166 -28.00 -3.55 -9.92
C LEU A 166 -27.11 -4.18 -8.84
N THR A 167 -27.48 -3.98 -7.57
CA THR A 167 -26.84 -4.62 -6.42
C THR A 167 -27.17 -6.11 -6.40
N ARG A 168 -26.26 -6.93 -5.85
CA ARG A 168 -26.45 -8.39 -5.77
C ARG A 168 -26.67 -8.88 -4.33
N GLN A 169 -26.91 -7.97 -3.37
CA GLN A 169 -27.26 -8.34 -2.01
C GLN A 169 -28.54 -9.19 -1.96
N PHE A 170 -28.48 -10.27 -1.20
CA PHE A 170 -29.56 -11.24 -1.05
C PHE A 170 -30.36 -10.96 0.22
N GLY A 171 -31.66 -11.24 0.20
CA GLY A 171 -32.43 -11.51 1.42
C GLY A 171 -32.75 -10.30 2.31
N ILE A 172 -32.30 -9.10 1.95
CA ILE A 172 -32.78 -7.86 2.56
C ILE A 172 -34.01 -7.43 1.75
N GLY A 173 -35.20 -7.61 2.33
CA GLY A 173 -36.39 -6.99 1.81
C GLY A 173 -36.22 -5.47 1.83
N GLY A 174 -36.67 -4.79 0.79
CA GLY A 174 -36.41 -3.37 0.65
C GLY A 174 -36.85 -2.76 -0.67
N PRO A 175 -36.82 -1.42 -0.76
CA PRO A 175 -37.36 -0.69 -1.88
C PRO A 175 -36.49 -0.86 -3.13
N LEU A 176 -37.06 -0.62 -4.30
CA LEU A 176 -36.37 -0.68 -5.59
C LEU A 176 -35.06 0.14 -5.59
N GLU A 177 -35.04 1.24 -4.84
CA GLU A 177 -33.92 2.15 -4.62
C GLU A 177 -32.68 1.51 -4.01
N ALA A 178 -32.85 0.44 -3.23
CA ALA A 178 -31.76 -0.33 -2.64
C ALA A 178 -31.19 -1.38 -3.61
N ARG A 179 -31.98 -1.80 -4.61
CA ARG A 179 -31.52 -2.71 -5.66
C ARG A 179 -30.85 -1.99 -6.83
N LEU A 180 -31.39 -0.86 -7.27
CA LEU A 180 -30.83 -0.11 -8.40
C LEU A 180 -29.79 0.92 -7.94
N HIS A 181 -28.51 0.61 -8.17
CA HIS A 181 -27.39 1.49 -7.92
C HIS A 181 -27.38 2.63 -8.95
N ILE A 182 -27.19 3.86 -8.48
CA ILE A 182 -26.98 5.03 -9.34
C ILE A 182 -25.50 5.43 -9.20
N PRO A 183 -24.69 5.22 -10.25
CA PRO A 183 -23.30 5.63 -10.27
C PRO A 183 -23.09 7.09 -9.88
N GLN A 184 -21.98 7.37 -9.22
CA GLN A 184 -21.63 8.73 -8.81
C GLN A 184 -21.55 9.67 -10.02
N GLY A 185 -22.07 10.89 -9.86
CA GLY A 185 -22.12 11.89 -10.93
C GLY A 185 -23.09 11.58 -12.07
N LEU A 186 -23.69 10.37 -12.13
CA LEU A 186 -24.59 9.98 -13.22
C LEU A 186 -25.77 10.94 -13.38
N LEU A 187 -26.43 11.27 -12.26
CA LEU A 187 -27.56 12.19 -12.28
C LEU A 187 -27.16 13.55 -12.86
N GLY A 188 -26.08 14.15 -12.38
CA GLY A 188 -25.60 15.44 -12.88
C GLY A 188 -25.22 15.39 -14.36
N ALA A 189 -24.55 14.32 -14.80
CA ALA A 189 -24.16 14.15 -16.20
C ALA A 189 -25.37 13.98 -17.13
N LEU A 190 -26.40 13.25 -16.68
CA LEU A 190 -27.63 13.02 -17.44
C LEU A 190 -28.48 14.27 -17.62
N LEU A 191 -28.32 15.27 -16.76
CA LEU A 191 -29.07 16.52 -16.82
C LEU A 191 -28.41 17.59 -17.70
N GLN A 192 -27.20 17.33 -18.21
CA GLN A 192 -26.47 18.25 -19.08
C GLN A 192 -26.35 17.66 -20.49
N PRO A 193 -26.47 18.45 -21.58
CA PRO A 193 -26.31 17.95 -22.94
C PRO A 193 -25.03 17.13 -23.10
N MET A 194 -25.17 15.88 -23.52
CA MET A 194 -24.06 14.95 -23.75
C MET A 194 -24.00 14.60 -25.24
N PRO A 195 -22.96 15.02 -25.98
CA PRO A 195 -22.91 14.79 -27.42
C PRO A 195 -22.56 13.34 -27.78
N SER A 196 -21.92 12.59 -26.87
CA SER A 196 -21.47 11.23 -27.13
C SER A 196 -21.17 10.45 -25.84
N ALA A 197 -21.05 9.12 -25.97
CA ALA A 197 -20.60 8.25 -24.88
C ALA A 197 -19.18 8.58 -24.40
N HIS A 198 -18.30 9.07 -25.29
CA HIS A 198 -16.96 9.50 -24.92
C HIS A 198 -17.00 10.75 -24.01
N ALA A 199 -17.90 11.69 -24.28
CA ALA A 199 -18.12 12.84 -23.39
C ALA A 199 -18.67 12.43 -22.02
N ALA A 200 -19.36 11.28 -21.94
CA ALA A 200 -19.81 10.71 -20.68
C ALA A 200 -18.65 10.28 -19.79
N VAL A 201 -17.61 9.67 -20.36
CA VAL A 201 -16.42 9.20 -19.62
C VAL A 201 -15.77 10.35 -18.87
N GLU A 202 -15.47 11.46 -19.56
CA GLU A 202 -14.79 12.62 -18.97
C GLU A 202 -15.61 13.29 -17.83
N ARG A 203 -16.93 13.06 -17.79
CA ARG A 203 -17.82 13.56 -16.74
C ARG A 203 -18.04 12.58 -15.59
N LEU A 204 -18.04 11.28 -15.89
CA LEU A 204 -18.49 10.22 -14.96
C LEU A 204 -17.34 9.46 -14.33
N VAL A 205 -16.18 9.41 -14.98
CA VAL A 205 -15.05 8.63 -14.50
C VAL A 205 -13.87 9.57 -14.28
N PHE A 206 -13.32 9.57 -13.06
CA PHE A 206 -12.21 10.43 -12.72
C PHE A 206 -10.97 10.05 -13.54
N ARG A 207 -10.44 10.99 -14.30
CA ARG A 207 -9.17 10.83 -15.01
C ARG A 207 -8.01 11.08 -14.06
N ALA A 208 -7.17 10.07 -13.86
CA ALA A 208 -6.00 10.19 -13.01
C ALA A 208 -5.01 11.22 -13.58
N PRO A 209 -4.39 12.06 -12.73
CA PRO A 209 -3.42 13.04 -13.18
C PRO A 209 -2.17 12.34 -13.75
N PRO A 210 -1.42 13.01 -14.65
CA PRO A 210 -0.15 12.49 -15.12
C PRO A 210 0.87 12.40 -13.98
N THR A 211 1.68 11.34 -13.97
CA THR A 211 2.87 11.24 -13.12
C THR A 211 4.02 12.07 -13.70
N LEU A 212 4.95 12.47 -12.83
CA LEU A 212 6.23 13.11 -13.18
C LEU A 212 7.40 12.12 -13.20
N LEU A 213 7.20 10.90 -12.69
CA LEU A 213 8.24 9.87 -12.62
C LEU A 213 8.50 9.25 -14.00
N ARG A 214 9.69 8.66 -14.16
CA ARG A 214 10.14 7.99 -15.39
C ARG A 214 10.46 6.52 -15.12
N LEU A 215 10.54 5.70 -16.18
CA LEU A 215 10.92 4.28 -16.06
C LEU A 215 12.26 4.09 -15.33
N ALA A 216 13.22 5.01 -15.52
CA ALA A 216 14.51 4.98 -14.83
C ALA A 216 14.39 5.10 -13.30
N ASP A 217 13.35 5.78 -12.80
CA ASP A 217 13.10 5.93 -11.37
C ASP A 217 12.62 4.62 -10.71
N PHE A 218 12.22 3.63 -11.53
CA PHE A 218 11.86 2.26 -11.13
C PHE A 218 12.80 1.21 -11.74
N SER A 219 14.07 1.56 -11.96
CA SER A 219 15.05 0.68 -12.61
C SER A 219 15.21 -0.70 -11.95
N HIS A 220 15.01 -0.78 -10.63
CA HIS A 220 15.02 -2.04 -9.87
C HIS A 220 13.83 -2.96 -10.17
N LEU A 221 12.78 -2.45 -10.82
CA LEU A 221 11.60 -3.18 -11.27
C LEU A 221 11.51 -3.24 -12.80
N ALA A 222 12.61 -3.01 -13.52
CA ALA A 222 12.59 -2.90 -14.99
C ALA A 222 11.99 -4.14 -15.67
N GLU A 223 12.48 -5.33 -15.34
CA GLU A 223 12.00 -6.60 -15.93
C GLU A 223 10.50 -6.86 -15.69
N PRO A 224 9.97 -6.80 -14.45
CA PRO A 224 8.52 -6.99 -14.25
C PRO A 224 7.68 -5.87 -14.87
N ILE A 225 8.17 -4.62 -14.91
CA ILE A 225 7.48 -3.52 -15.59
C ILE A 225 7.37 -3.79 -17.10
N GLU A 226 8.42 -4.30 -17.74
CA GLU A 226 8.39 -4.67 -19.16
C GLU A 226 7.36 -5.76 -19.43
N LEU A 227 7.26 -6.78 -18.57
CA LEU A 227 6.23 -7.83 -18.67
C LEU A 227 4.81 -7.25 -18.58
N ILE A 228 4.57 -6.32 -17.63
CA ILE A 228 3.29 -5.64 -17.49
C ILE A 228 2.96 -4.83 -18.75
N LEU A 229 3.91 -4.01 -19.23
CA LEU A 229 3.72 -3.20 -20.43
C LEU A 229 3.41 -4.07 -21.66
N MET A 230 4.11 -5.20 -21.82
CA MET A 230 3.83 -6.17 -22.87
C MET A 230 2.40 -6.71 -22.77
N ARG A 231 1.98 -7.15 -21.57
CA ARG A 231 0.65 -7.74 -21.35
C ARG A 231 -0.47 -6.72 -21.60
N LEU A 232 -0.34 -5.52 -21.03
CA LEU A 232 -1.31 -4.43 -21.21
C LEU A 232 -1.39 -3.99 -22.68
N ARG A 233 -0.25 -3.84 -23.37
CA ARG A 233 -0.22 -3.46 -24.80
C ARG A 233 -0.94 -4.50 -25.67
N CYS A 234 -0.68 -5.79 -25.43
CA CYS A 234 -1.39 -6.87 -26.12
C CYS A 234 -2.90 -6.80 -25.86
N GLY A 235 -3.30 -6.51 -24.61
CA GLY A 235 -4.69 -6.31 -24.22
C GLY A 235 -5.39 -5.19 -24.96
N LEU A 236 -4.78 -4.00 -24.96
CA LEU A 236 -5.29 -2.82 -25.63
C LEU A 236 -5.42 -3.02 -27.15
N GLN A 237 -4.42 -3.64 -27.78
CA GLN A 237 -4.41 -3.88 -29.23
C GLN A 237 -5.45 -4.92 -29.65
N LYS A 238 -5.55 -6.04 -28.93
CA LYS A 238 -6.48 -7.14 -29.25
C LYS A 238 -7.89 -6.93 -28.68
N ARG A 239 -8.09 -5.89 -27.87
CA ARG A 239 -9.29 -5.71 -27.03
C ARG A 239 -9.63 -6.99 -26.25
N ALA A 240 -8.59 -7.63 -25.73
CA ALA A 240 -8.76 -8.84 -24.94
C ALA A 240 -9.39 -8.47 -23.59
N ALA A 241 -10.45 -9.18 -23.22
CA ALA A 241 -11.04 -9.08 -21.90
C ALA A 241 -10.12 -9.73 -20.84
N SER A 242 -10.44 -9.50 -19.57
CA SER A 242 -9.91 -10.27 -18.44
C SER A 242 -8.45 -9.96 -18.11
N ILE A 243 -7.95 -8.77 -18.45
CA ILE A 243 -6.57 -8.36 -18.14
C ILE A 243 -6.53 -7.59 -16.84
N ASN A 244 -5.91 -8.17 -15.83
CA ASN A 244 -5.81 -7.63 -14.49
C ASN A 244 -4.38 -7.67 -13.98
N VAL A 245 -3.85 -6.53 -13.59
CA VAL A 245 -2.52 -6.39 -12.99
C VAL A 245 -2.69 -5.94 -11.54
N LEU A 246 -2.12 -6.70 -10.60
CA LEU A 246 -2.11 -6.37 -9.18
C LEU A 246 -0.77 -5.74 -8.80
N LEU A 247 -0.79 -4.51 -8.30
CA LEU A 247 0.37 -3.85 -7.72
C LEU A 247 0.20 -3.80 -6.20
N HIS A 248 1.08 -4.47 -5.46
CA HIS A 248 1.03 -4.48 -3.99
C HIS A 248 2.32 -3.99 -3.37
N GLY A 249 2.29 -3.61 -2.09
CA GLY A 249 3.49 -3.19 -1.37
C GLY A 249 3.16 -2.24 -0.24
N VAL A 250 4.15 -1.92 0.59
CA VAL A 250 4.01 -1.01 1.74
C VAL A 250 3.46 0.36 1.29
N PRO A 251 2.65 1.06 2.10
CA PRO A 251 2.20 2.42 1.79
C PRO A 251 3.38 3.35 1.45
N GLY A 252 3.18 4.23 0.45
CA GLY A 252 4.18 5.22 0.05
C GLY A 252 5.29 4.72 -0.90
N THR A 253 5.25 3.46 -1.34
CA THR A 253 6.20 2.87 -2.32
C THR A 253 6.04 3.39 -3.76
N GLY A 254 5.04 4.21 -4.04
CA GLY A 254 4.81 4.78 -5.38
C GLY A 254 3.89 3.96 -6.29
N LYS A 255 3.06 3.07 -5.74
CA LYS A 255 2.10 2.23 -6.51
C LYS A 255 1.23 3.05 -7.48
N THR A 256 0.61 4.13 -6.99
CA THR A 256 -0.25 5.02 -7.79
C THR A 256 0.54 5.74 -8.88
N GLU A 257 1.78 6.15 -8.59
CA GLU A 257 2.67 6.77 -9.58
C GLU A 257 3.12 5.77 -10.65
N LEU A 258 3.42 4.52 -10.27
CA LEU A 258 3.73 3.45 -11.22
C LEU A 258 2.53 3.15 -12.14
N ALA A 259 1.31 3.12 -11.61
CA ALA A 259 0.10 2.97 -12.42
C ALA A 259 -0.04 4.11 -13.45
N GLY A 260 0.20 5.35 -13.03
CA GLY A 260 0.27 6.52 -13.92
C GLY A 260 1.35 6.38 -15.00
N LEU A 261 2.54 5.94 -14.62
CA LEU A 261 3.68 5.74 -15.52
C LEU A 261 3.40 4.68 -16.58
N LEU A 262 2.76 3.56 -16.21
CA LEU A 262 2.37 2.50 -17.14
C LEU A 262 1.41 3.05 -18.21
N ALA A 263 0.40 3.81 -17.81
CA ALA A 263 -0.56 4.43 -18.72
C ALA A 263 0.11 5.44 -19.67
N GLN A 264 0.97 6.31 -19.13
CA GLN A 264 1.74 7.27 -19.93
C GLN A 264 2.66 6.60 -20.94
N THR A 265 3.36 5.54 -20.52
CA THR A 265 4.27 4.77 -21.39
C THR A 265 3.51 4.08 -22.53
N LEU A 266 2.26 3.69 -22.30
CA LEU A 266 1.36 3.13 -23.30
C LEU A 266 0.63 4.21 -24.12
N ALA A 267 0.80 5.49 -23.80
CA ALA A 267 0.09 6.63 -24.40
C ALA A 267 -1.44 6.50 -24.36
N VAL A 268 -1.98 5.99 -23.25
CA VAL A 268 -3.43 5.85 -23.02
C VAL A 268 -3.86 6.59 -21.76
N PRO A 269 -5.11 7.08 -21.69
CA PRO A 269 -5.63 7.68 -20.47
C PRO A 269 -5.79 6.64 -19.35
N LEU A 270 -5.49 7.07 -18.13
CA LEU A 270 -5.75 6.32 -16.90
C LEU A 270 -6.98 6.92 -16.21
N PHE A 271 -7.98 6.08 -15.97
CA PHE A 271 -9.15 6.43 -15.18
C PHE A 271 -9.08 5.73 -13.83
N ALA A 272 -9.56 6.37 -12.76
CA ALA A 272 -9.44 5.85 -11.41
C ALA A 272 -10.79 5.85 -10.67
N ILE A 273 -10.96 4.83 -9.83
CA ILE A 273 -12.03 4.74 -8.85
C ILE A 273 -11.38 4.75 -7.47
N GLN A 274 -11.63 5.82 -6.73
CA GLN A 274 -11.04 6.07 -5.42
C GLN A 274 -12.02 5.71 -4.32
N ALA A 275 -11.53 5.16 -3.20
CA ALA A 275 -12.36 4.87 -2.02
C ALA A 275 -12.88 6.15 -1.35
N ARG A 276 -12.09 7.22 -1.43
CA ARG A 276 -12.37 8.56 -0.92
C ARG A 276 -12.16 9.56 -2.05
N ASP A 277 -13.23 10.07 -2.62
CA ASP A 277 -13.16 11.16 -3.59
C ASP A 277 -13.13 12.50 -2.83
N HIS A 278 -12.12 13.34 -3.09
CA HIS A 278 -12.04 14.71 -2.56
C HIS A 278 -13.20 15.60 -3.00
N ARG A 279 -13.96 15.20 -4.02
CA ARG A 279 -15.15 15.91 -4.51
C ARG A 279 -16.39 15.66 -3.66
N HIS A 280 -16.38 14.69 -2.73
CA HIS A 280 -17.59 14.19 -2.10
C HIS A 280 -17.47 13.96 -0.59
N GLU A 281 -18.57 14.21 0.15
CA GLU A 281 -18.61 14.21 1.62
C GLU A 281 -18.57 12.81 2.24
N ASN A 282 -19.01 11.76 1.51
CA ASN A 282 -19.08 10.39 2.04
C ASN A 282 -18.28 9.38 1.20
N PRO A 283 -17.47 8.51 1.84
CA PRO A 283 -16.76 7.43 1.17
C PRO A 283 -17.74 6.37 0.63
N LEU A 284 -17.36 5.72 -0.47
CA LEU A 284 -18.13 4.63 -1.06
C LEU A 284 -17.95 3.33 -0.25
N SER A 285 -19.01 2.54 -0.11
CA SER A 285 -18.91 1.17 0.41
C SER A 285 -18.14 0.25 -0.55
N PRO A 286 -17.52 -0.84 -0.08
CA PRO A 286 -16.79 -1.79 -0.93
C PRO A 286 -17.62 -2.31 -2.10
N GLU A 287 -18.88 -2.72 -1.87
CA GLU A 287 -19.77 -3.13 -2.96
C GLU A 287 -20.06 -2.00 -3.96
N SER A 288 -20.33 -0.78 -3.47
CA SER A 288 -20.59 0.36 -4.35
C SER A 288 -19.39 0.66 -5.24
N ARG A 289 -18.16 0.60 -4.71
CA ARG A 289 -16.93 0.78 -5.49
C ARG A 289 -16.79 -0.26 -6.61
N LEU A 290 -17.16 -1.52 -6.34
CA LEU A 290 -17.14 -2.56 -7.36
C LEU A 290 -18.22 -2.32 -8.44
N LEU A 291 -19.39 -1.81 -8.07
CA LEU A 291 -20.44 -1.42 -9.01
C LEU A 291 -20.02 -0.23 -9.88
N GLU A 292 -19.39 0.81 -9.29
CA GLU A 292 -18.76 1.91 -10.04
C GLU A 292 -17.72 1.39 -11.04
N TYR A 293 -16.92 0.39 -10.64
CA TYR A 293 -15.95 -0.23 -11.53
C TYR A 293 -16.60 -0.90 -12.73
N ARG A 294 -17.64 -1.70 -12.51
CA ARG A 294 -18.37 -2.37 -13.60
C ARG A 294 -19.04 -1.37 -14.53
N PHE A 295 -19.57 -0.29 -13.97
CA PHE A 295 -20.13 0.81 -14.76
C PHE A 295 -19.07 1.50 -15.62
N ALA A 296 -17.93 1.89 -15.03
CA ALA A 296 -16.81 2.50 -15.74
C ALA A 296 -16.26 1.58 -16.84
N GLN A 297 -16.10 0.28 -16.57
CA GLN A 297 -15.73 -0.74 -17.56
C GLN A 297 -16.65 -0.71 -18.79
N GLY A 298 -17.97 -0.64 -18.57
CA GLY A 298 -18.97 -0.61 -19.65
C GLY A 298 -18.88 0.64 -20.53
N ILE A 299 -18.70 1.82 -19.93
CA ILE A 299 -18.60 3.07 -20.70
C ILE A 299 -17.24 3.17 -21.41
N LEU A 300 -16.15 2.83 -20.73
CA LEU A 300 -14.80 2.91 -21.30
C LEU A 300 -14.62 1.95 -22.49
N ARG A 301 -15.30 0.80 -22.48
CA ARG A 301 -15.30 -0.18 -23.59
C ARG A 301 -15.56 0.44 -24.97
N VAL A 302 -16.41 1.46 -25.06
CA VAL A 302 -16.74 2.11 -26.34
C VAL A 302 -16.05 3.46 -26.54
N ALA A 303 -15.39 4.00 -25.51
CA ALA A 303 -14.78 5.32 -25.56
C ALA A 303 -13.39 5.33 -26.21
N GLY A 304 -12.68 4.20 -26.21
CA GLY A 304 -11.35 4.07 -26.80
C GLY A 304 -10.39 3.24 -25.92
N PRO A 305 -9.11 3.11 -26.33
CA PRO A 305 -8.11 2.44 -25.49
C PRO A 305 -7.86 3.27 -24.23
N ALA A 306 -7.98 2.62 -23.06
CA ALA A 306 -7.81 3.23 -21.76
C ALA A 306 -7.36 2.17 -20.74
N LEU A 307 -6.88 2.61 -19.58
CA LEU A 307 -6.70 1.76 -18.40
C LEU A 307 -7.63 2.21 -17.29
N LEU A 308 -8.09 1.26 -16.48
CA LEU A 308 -8.92 1.53 -15.30
C LEU A 308 -8.18 1.11 -14.02
N LEU A 309 -8.08 2.03 -13.08
CA LEU A 309 -7.37 1.88 -11.82
C LEU A 309 -8.35 1.77 -10.67
N LEU A 310 -8.22 0.72 -9.86
CA LEU A 310 -8.81 0.68 -8.52
C LEU A 310 -7.69 0.81 -7.49
N ASP A 311 -7.76 1.87 -6.69
CA ASP A 311 -6.87 2.06 -5.55
C ASP A 311 -7.42 1.37 -4.30
N GLU A 312 -6.60 1.07 -3.28
CA GLU A 312 -7.03 0.51 -1.98
C GLU A 312 -8.06 -0.63 -2.12
N THR A 313 -7.67 -1.76 -2.72
CA THR A 313 -8.59 -2.85 -3.09
C THR A 313 -8.74 -3.95 -2.03
N GLU A 314 -7.95 -3.93 -0.96
CA GLU A 314 -7.98 -4.97 0.08
C GLU A 314 -9.32 -5.13 0.80
N ASP A 315 -10.16 -4.10 0.83
CA ASP A 315 -11.49 -4.10 1.44
C ASP A 315 -12.56 -4.74 0.55
N LEU A 316 -12.29 -4.84 -0.75
CA LEU A 316 -13.19 -5.48 -1.71
C LEU A 316 -13.20 -6.99 -1.50
N PHE A 317 -12.08 -7.60 -1.13
CA PHE A 317 -11.95 -9.06 -1.06
C PHE A 317 -12.57 -9.64 0.21
N PRO A 318 -13.63 -10.47 0.10
CA PRO A 318 -14.31 -11.02 1.26
C PRO A 318 -13.46 -12.05 1.99
N GLN A 319 -13.33 -11.87 3.30
CA GLN A 319 -12.60 -12.76 4.20
C GLN A 319 -13.54 -13.85 4.74
N ALA A 320 -13.03 -15.05 5.01
CA ALA A 320 -13.86 -16.17 5.48
C ALA A 320 -14.50 -15.92 6.87
N TRP A 321 -13.91 -15.02 7.67
CA TRP A 321 -14.30 -14.72 9.05
C TRP A 321 -14.92 -13.33 9.23
N ASP A 322 -14.79 -12.42 8.25
CA ASP A 322 -15.35 -11.06 8.30
C ASP A 322 -16.60 -11.02 7.40
N ARG A 323 -17.78 -11.21 7.99
CA ARG A 323 -19.07 -11.04 7.30
C ARG A 323 -19.55 -9.61 7.52
N ARG A 324 -18.95 -8.65 6.83
CA ARG A 324 -19.56 -7.32 6.73
C ARG A 324 -20.65 -7.39 5.66
N ASP A 325 -21.81 -6.82 5.97
CA ASP A 325 -22.95 -6.80 5.06
C ASP A 325 -22.69 -5.94 3.79
N ASP A 326 -21.63 -5.13 3.77
CA ASP A 326 -21.28 -4.22 2.67
C ASP A 326 -20.19 -4.73 1.72
N GLN A 327 -19.67 -5.95 1.94
CA GLN A 327 -18.68 -6.57 1.07
C GLN A 327 -19.31 -7.20 -0.17
N PRO A 328 -18.66 -7.07 -1.34
CA PRO A 328 -19.16 -7.72 -2.55
C PRO A 328 -19.08 -9.24 -2.43
N SER A 329 -20.08 -9.93 -2.99
CA SER A 329 -20.07 -11.39 -3.03
C SER A 329 -18.86 -11.95 -3.79
N LYS A 330 -18.35 -13.11 -3.36
CA LYS A 330 -17.25 -13.82 -4.05
C LYS A 330 -17.55 -14.05 -5.54
N ALA A 331 -18.79 -14.39 -5.87
CA ALA A 331 -19.23 -14.61 -7.25
C ALA A 331 -19.11 -13.32 -8.10
N LEU A 332 -19.59 -12.19 -7.58
CA LEU A 332 -19.51 -10.91 -8.27
C LEU A 332 -18.07 -10.47 -8.54
N LEU A 333 -17.16 -10.65 -7.58
CA LEU A 333 -15.74 -10.35 -7.77
C LEU A 333 -15.09 -11.24 -8.82
N ASN A 334 -15.34 -12.55 -8.77
CA ASN A 334 -14.78 -13.51 -9.72
C ASN A 334 -15.20 -13.16 -11.15
N GLU A 335 -16.50 -12.95 -11.38
CA GLU A 335 -17.02 -12.51 -12.67
C GLU A 335 -16.40 -11.18 -13.12
N THR A 336 -16.17 -10.26 -12.17
CA THR A 336 -15.58 -8.96 -12.47
C THR A 336 -14.14 -9.08 -12.96
N LEU A 337 -13.33 -9.94 -12.34
CA LEU A 337 -11.97 -10.24 -12.78
C LEU A 337 -11.94 -11.06 -14.09
N GLU A 338 -12.95 -11.90 -14.32
CA GLU A 338 -13.00 -12.76 -15.51
C GLU A 338 -13.61 -12.09 -16.74
N GLN A 339 -14.34 -10.98 -16.60
CA GLN A 339 -15.12 -10.37 -17.69
C GLN A 339 -14.79 -8.90 -17.94
N ASN A 340 -13.76 -8.31 -17.31
CA ASN A 340 -13.46 -6.89 -17.49
C ASN A 340 -12.99 -6.59 -18.93
N PRO A 341 -13.72 -5.74 -19.70
CA PRO A 341 -13.40 -5.45 -21.10
C PRO A 341 -12.21 -4.50 -21.27
N VAL A 342 -11.93 -3.66 -20.27
CA VAL A 342 -10.80 -2.72 -20.26
C VAL A 342 -9.74 -3.25 -19.28
N PRO A 343 -8.46 -3.30 -19.70
CA PRO A 343 -7.38 -3.72 -18.81
C PRO A 343 -7.35 -2.89 -17.52
N ALA A 344 -7.21 -3.58 -16.40
CA ALA A 344 -7.33 -2.97 -15.09
C ALA A 344 -6.08 -3.11 -14.23
N LEU A 345 -5.77 -2.05 -13.50
CA LEU A 345 -4.72 -1.97 -12.49
C LEU A 345 -5.39 -1.97 -11.11
N TRP A 346 -4.97 -2.87 -10.24
CA TRP A 346 -5.50 -3.02 -8.90
C TRP A 346 -4.38 -2.73 -7.90
N LEU A 347 -4.58 -1.77 -7.00
CA LEU A 347 -3.58 -1.44 -5.97
C LEU A 347 -4.03 -1.97 -4.63
N THR A 348 -3.09 -2.52 -3.87
CA THR A 348 -3.35 -2.91 -2.48
C THR A 348 -2.13 -2.70 -1.60
N ASN A 349 -2.35 -2.36 -0.33
CA ASN A 349 -1.28 -2.38 0.66
C ASN A 349 -1.14 -3.76 1.35
N ARG A 350 -2.14 -4.64 1.19
CA ARG A 350 -2.30 -5.88 1.97
C ARG A 350 -2.68 -7.06 1.10
N VAL A 351 -1.71 -7.56 0.33
CA VAL A 351 -1.89 -8.76 -0.49
C VAL A 351 -2.20 -10.00 0.34
N ASP A 352 -1.78 -10.03 1.61
CA ASP A 352 -2.08 -11.07 2.60
C ASP A 352 -3.59 -11.25 2.84
N ARG A 353 -4.39 -10.23 2.52
CA ARG A 353 -5.86 -10.27 2.66
C ARG A 353 -6.59 -10.84 1.45
N ILE A 354 -5.88 -11.13 0.36
CA ILE A 354 -6.46 -11.62 -0.88
C ILE A 354 -6.27 -13.14 -0.94
N ASP A 355 -7.37 -13.88 -0.98
CA ASP A 355 -7.32 -15.34 -1.10
C ASP A 355 -6.61 -15.76 -2.41
N THR A 356 -5.84 -16.84 -2.35
CA THR A 356 -5.12 -17.40 -3.51
C THR A 356 -6.02 -17.70 -4.70
N ALA A 357 -7.30 -18.00 -4.49
CA ALA A 357 -8.28 -18.20 -5.56
C ALA A 357 -8.48 -16.93 -6.40
N PHE A 358 -8.45 -15.73 -5.78
CA PHE A 358 -8.50 -14.47 -6.50
C PHE A 358 -7.17 -14.14 -7.15
N LEU A 359 -6.05 -14.39 -6.47
CA LEU A 359 -4.70 -14.12 -7.01
C LEU A 359 -4.46 -14.82 -8.36
N ARG A 360 -5.01 -16.02 -8.57
CA ARG A 360 -4.91 -16.77 -9.85
C ARG A 360 -5.59 -16.08 -11.04
N ARG A 361 -6.40 -15.04 -10.83
CA ARG A 361 -7.12 -14.29 -11.86
C ARG A 361 -6.42 -12.99 -12.27
N PHE A 362 -5.28 -12.70 -11.65
CA PHE A 362 -4.40 -11.62 -12.07
C PHE A 362 -3.35 -12.18 -13.02
N ASP A 363 -3.18 -11.53 -14.16
CA ASP A 363 -2.16 -11.90 -15.16
C ASP A 363 -0.75 -11.66 -14.64
N VAL A 364 -0.58 -10.57 -13.88
CA VAL A 364 0.69 -10.18 -13.28
C VAL A 364 0.43 -9.64 -11.88
N ILE A 365 1.21 -10.13 -10.92
CA ILE A 365 1.23 -9.65 -9.54
C ILE A 365 2.63 -9.10 -9.30
N LEU A 366 2.74 -7.79 -9.07
CA LEU A 366 3.99 -7.11 -8.83
C LEU A 366 4.01 -6.50 -7.43
N GLU A 367 5.04 -6.84 -6.67
CA GLU A 367 5.38 -6.09 -5.49
C GLU A 367 6.17 -4.82 -5.85
N VAL A 368 5.59 -3.66 -5.57
CA VAL A 368 6.27 -2.36 -5.68
C VAL A 368 7.12 -2.16 -4.44
N THR A 369 8.38 -2.54 -4.56
CA THR A 369 9.36 -2.42 -3.48
C THR A 369 9.76 -0.96 -3.27
N PRO A 370 10.17 -0.57 -2.04
CA PRO A 370 10.66 0.78 -1.77
C PRO A 370 11.80 1.14 -2.73
N PRO A 371 11.86 2.41 -3.17
CA PRO A 371 12.93 2.82 -4.07
C PRO A 371 14.28 2.82 -3.35
N ASP A 372 15.33 2.65 -4.15
CA ASP A 372 16.70 2.60 -3.66
C ASP A 372 17.13 3.93 -2.99
N ARG A 373 18.26 3.85 -2.27
CA ARG A 373 18.82 5.01 -1.57
C ARG A 373 19.12 6.17 -2.51
N ARG A 374 19.51 5.90 -3.76
CA ARG A 374 19.85 6.95 -4.75
C ARG A 374 18.62 7.76 -5.12
N HIS A 375 17.51 7.10 -5.38
CA HIS A 375 16.22 7.73 -5.63
C HIS A 375 15.76 8.50 -4.38
N LYS A 376 15.83 7.91 -3.19
CA LYS A 376 15.47 8.62 -1.94
C LYS A 376 16.28 9.91 -1.74
N VAL A 377 17.60 9.86 -2.00
CA VAL A 377 18.47 11.05 -1.99
C VAL A 377 17.99 12.08 -3.00
N LYS A 378 17.71 11.67 -4.24
CA LYS A 378 17.21 12.55 -5.32
C LYS A 378 15.92 13.25 -4.90
N VAL A 379 14.92 12.50 -4.41
CA VAL A 379 13.62 13.06 -3.97
C VAL A 379 13.78 14.09 -2.87
N LEU A 380 14.60 13.80 -1.84
CA LEU A 380 14.84 14.77 -0.78
C LEU A 380 15.56 16.02 -1.32
N ARG A 381 16.58 15.84 -2.17
CA ARG A 381 17.34 16.96 -2.75
C ARG A 381 16.49 17.87 -3.64
N GLU A 382 15.59 17.30 -4.44
CA GLU A 382 14.71 18.06 -5.35
C GLU A 382 13.77 19.01 -4.60
N HIS A 383 13.47 18.73 -3.34
CA HIS A 383 12.56 19.54 -2.52
C HIS A 383 13.27 20.42 -1.49
N LEU A 384 14.60 20.30 -1.36
CA LEU A 384 15.41 21.17 -0.51
C LEU A 384 15.82 22.44 -1.27
N PRO A 385 16.23 23.52 -0.58
CA PRO A 385 16.73 24.73 -1.23
C PRO A 385 17.89 24.40 -2.20
N ALA A 386 17.87 24.96 -3.41
CA ALA A 386 18.93 24.70 -4.40
C ALA A 386 20.33 25.13 -3.92
N SER A 387 20.41 26.10 -2.99
CA SER A 387 21.61 26.58 -2.32
C SER A 387 22.07 25.71 -1.14
N ALA A 388 21.28 24.72 -0.74
CA ALA A 388 21.60 23.85 0.39
C ALA A 388 22.86 23.00 0.12
N THR A 389 23.92 23.28 0.87
CA THR A 389 25.13 22.45 0.85
C THR A 389 25.01 21.39 1.95
N ILE A 390 24.83 20.13 1.56
CA ILE A 390 24.75 18.99 2.50
C ILE A 390 25.79 17.95 2.09
N ASP A 391 26.51 17.40 3.08
CA ASP A 391 27.42 16.28 2.88
C ASP A 391 26.69 15.07 2.23
N PRO A 392 27.10 14.62 1.03
CA PRO A 392 26.48 13.49 0.34
C PRO A 392 26.50 12.19 1.14
N ALA A 393 27.56 11.92 1.90
CA ALA A 393 27.68 10.70 2.71
C ALA A 393 26.71 10.74 3.90
N TRP A 394 26.55 11.91 4.51
CA TRP A 394 25.55 12.11 5.56
C TRP A 394 24.12 12.00 5.01
N LEU A 395 23.85 12.62 3.86
CA LEU A 395 22.52 12.61 3.24
C LEU A 395 22.07 11.19 2.87
N ALA A 396 22.98 10.39 2.32
CA ALA A 396 22.75 8.98 2.03
C ALA A 396 22.34 8.20 3.28
N ARG A 397 22.97 8.47 4.43
CA ARG A 397 22.60 7.86 5.72
C ARG A 397 21.27 8.39 6.26
N ALA A 398 20.98 9.67 6.04
CA ALA A 398 19.75 10.31 6.52
C ALA A 398 18.49 9.70 5.90
N VAL A 399 18.57 9.26 4.64
CA VAL A 399 17.45 8.64 3.93
C VAL A 399 17.44 7.10 3.98
N ALA A 400 18.45 6.49 4.60
CA ALA A 400 18.57 5.03 4.67
C ALA A 400 17.35 4.31 5.30
N PRO A 401 16.73 4.81 6.39
CA PRO A 401 15.59 4.13 6.99
C PRO A 401 14.49 3.79 5.97
N ARG A 402 13.99 2.55 6.02
CA ARG A 402 13.01 2.02 5.06
C ARG A 402 11.65 2.71 5.18
N GLU A 403 11.35 3.21 6.38
CA GLU A 403 10.10 3.89 6.75
C GLU A 403 10.00 5.28 6.09
N LEU A 404 11.13 5.83 5.64
CA LEU A 404 11.18 7.10 4.91
C LEU A 404 10.86 6.86 3.44
N ALA A 405 9.57 6.69 3.16
CA ALA A 405 9.04 6.63 1.81
C ALA A 405 9.29 7.96 1.05
N PRO A 406 9.39 7.94 -0.29
CA PRO A 406 9.55 9.16 -1.10
C PRO A 406 8.59 10.29 -0.77
N GLY A 407 7.30 9.99 -0.52
CA GLY A 407 6.32 11.01 -0.15
C GLY A 407 6.63 11.70 1.18
N VAL A 408 7.21 10.96 2.14
CA VAL A 408 7.69 11.51 3.42
C VAL A 408 8.91 12.38 3.18
N LEU A 409 9.88 11.90 2.38
CA LEU A 409 11.09 12.66 2.04
C LEU A 409 10.78 13.96 1.30
N ALA A 410 9.86 13.92 0.33
CA ALA A 410 9.38 15.11 -0.38
C ALA A 410 8.66 16.08 0.57
N ARG A 411 7.94 15.58 1.58
CA ARG A 411 7.33 16.43 2.61
C ARG A 411 8.39 17.05 3.52
N ILE A 412 9.38 16.29 3.97
CA ILE A 412 10.53 16.81 4.75
C ILE A 412 11.23 17.92 3.97
N GLY A 413 11.56 17.68 2.70
CA GLY A 413 12.19 18.69 1.85
C GLY A 413 11.34 19.95 1.74
N ARG A 414 10.04 19.82 1.41
CA ARG A 414 9.12 20.97 1.34
C ARG A 414 8.99 21.74 2.64
N THR A 415 8.95 21.06 3.78
CA THR A 415 8.91 21.71 5.11
C THR A 415 10.18 22.55 5.35
N LEU A 416 11.30 22.18 4.74
CA LEU A 416 12.59 22.86 4.88
C LEU A 416 12.94 23.72 3.66
N ALA A 417 12.03 23.90 2.69
CA ALA A 417 12.31 24.60 1.44
C ALA A 417 12.63 26.09 1.65
N ASP A 418 12.07 26.70 2.69
CA ASP A 418 12.29 28.11 3.05
C ASP A 418 13.28 28.29 4.22
N SER A 419 13.94 27.21 4.66
CA SER A 419 14.91 27.28 5.75
C SER A 419 16.18 28.02 5.32
N ASP A 420 16.79 28.73 6.26
CA ASP A 420 17.96 29.58 6.01
C ASP A 420 19.13 28.76 5.43
N ALA A 421 19.38 28.91 4.14
CA ALA A 421 20.33 28.08 3.39
C ALA A 421 21.81 28.37 3.72
N GLY A 422 22.08 29.34 4.60
CA GLY A 422 23.41 29.80 4.95
C GLY A 422 24.18 28.92 5.95
N ASP A 423 23.51 28.03 6.69
CA ASP A 423 24.16 27.13 7.65
C ASP A 423 23.84 25.63 7.38
N PRO A 424 24.76 24.91 6.72
CA PRO A 424 24.68 23.46 6.51
C PRO A 424 24.40 22.65 7.79
N GLY A 425 24.95 23.09 8.93
CA GLY A 425 24.81 22.39 10.20
C GLY A 425 23.37 22.37 10.71
N ASN A 426 22.68 23.51 10.61
CA ASN A 426 21.30 23.65 11.02
C ASN A 426 20.33 22.87 10.12
N LEU A 427 20.57 22.88 8.80
CA LEU A 427 19.74 22.13 7.85
C LEU A 427 19.87 20.61 8.07
N GLN A 428 21.10 20.10 8.28
CA GLN A 428 21.30 18.69 8.60
C GLN A 428 20.63 18.30 9.93
N GLN A 429 20.69 19.15 10.95
CA GLN A 429 19.98 18.91 12.22
C GLN A 429 18.46 18.89 12.04
N SER A 430 17.90 19.77 11.22
CA SER A 430 16.47 19.83 10.93
C SER A 430 15.99 18.59 10.17
N VAL A 431 16.74 18.15 9.15
CA VAL A 431 16.47 16.89 8.45
C VAL A 431 16.57 15.71 9.42
N ASP A 432 17.57 15.68 10.29
CA ASP A 432 17.75 14.64 11.30
C ASP A 432 16.59 14.58 12.31
N LEU A 433 16.09 15.74 12.73
CA LEU A 433 14.95 15.81 13.65
C LEU A 433 13.69 15.24 12.99
N LEU A 434 13.36 15.70 11.78
CA LEU A 434 12.14 15.28 11.08
C LEU A 434 12.17 13.78 10.74
N ARG A 435 13.30 13.25 10.24
CA ARG A 435 13.39 11.81 9.95
C ARG A 435 13.16 10.97 11.20
N ARG A 436 13.66 11.40 12.37
CA ARG A 436 13.51 10.68 13.64
C ARG A 436 12.04 10.68 14.08
N GLN A 437 11.34 11.81 13.94
CA GLN A 437 9.91 11.91 14.23
C GLN A 437 9.07 10.97 13.34
N TYR A 438 9.33 10.95 12.03
CA TYR A 438 8.61 10.05 11.11
C TYR A 438 8.86 8.57 11.42
N VAL A 439 10.11 8.17 11.66
CA VAL A 439 10.43 6.77 11.97
C VAL A 439 9.83 6.37 13.33
N ARG A 440 9.88 7.26 14.34
CA ARG A 440 9.23 7.02 15.63
C ARG A 440 7.73 6.85 15.49
N ALA A 441 7.07 7.68 14.66
CA ALA A 441 5.64 7.54 14.40
C ALA A 441 5.29 6.24 13.67
N ALA A 442 6.15 5.78 12.76
CA ALA A 442 5.92 4.56 11.98
C ALA A 442 6.18 3.26 12.77
N GLN A 443 7.18 3.24 13.66
CA GLN A 443 7.65 2.01 14.33
C GLN A 443 7.66 2.05 15.86
N GLY A 444 7.39 3.19 16.47
CA GLY A 444 7.51 3.38 17.92
C GLY A 444 8.96 3.33 18.44
N LYS A 445 9.96 3.29 17.55
CA LYS A 445 11.39 3.25 17.90
C LYS A 445 12.05 4.60 17.63
N ASP A 446 12.81 5.09 18.60
CA ASP A 446 13.66 6.27 18.42
C ASP A 446 14.93 5.89 17.66
N LEU A 447 15.20 6.61 16.57
CA LEU A 447 16.49 6.52 15.89
C LEU A 447 17.53 7.41 16.59
N PRO A 448 18.80 6.97 16.73
CA PRO A 448 19.84 7.82 17.25
C PRO A 448 20.11 9.01 16.30
N PRO A 449 20.57 10.17 16.83
CA PRO A 449 20.95 11.30 16.00
C PRO A 449 22.14 10.94 15.10
N LEU A 450 22.14 11.42 13.86
CA LEU A 450 23.27 11.20 12.95
C LEU A 450 24.42 12.13 13.31
N ALA A 451 25.50 11.57 13.84
CA ALA A 451 26.75 12.29 14.03
C ALA A 451 27.31 12.82 12.68
N PRO A 452 27.91 14.03 12.67
CA PRO A 452 28.60 14.55 11.50
C PRO A 452 29.73 13.60 11.08
N THR A 453 30.00 13.55 9.77
CA THR A 453 31.00 12.62 9.20
C THR A 453 32.40 12.84 9.78
N SER A 454 32.74 14.08 10.17
CA SER A 454 34.02 14.47 10.79
C SER A 454 34.26 13.93 12.20
N ALA A 455 33.23 13.48 12.92
CA ALA A 455 33.35 12.97 14.28
C ALA A 455 33.75 11.49 14.36
N ARG A 456 33.97 10.81 13.21
CA ARG A 456 34.36 9.40 13.16
C ARG A 456 35.84 9.25 12.78
N VAL A 457 36.56 8.39 13.51
CA VAL A 457 37.85 7.89 13.04
C VAL A 457 37.59 7.06 11.79
N PRO A 458 38.20 7.39 10.64
CA PRO A 458 38.01 6.62 9.41
C PRO A 458 38.45 5.18 9.63
N PHE A 459 37.65 4.23 9.14
CA PHE A 459 38.00 2.82 9.19
C PHE A 459 39.21 2.56 8.31
N ALA A 460 40.23 1.89 8.87
CA ALA A 460 41.45 1.53 8.16
C ALA A 460 41.67 0.02 8.31
N THR A 461 41.81 -0.67 7.17
CA THR A 461 42.05 -2.11 7.13
C THR A 461 43.40 -2.47 7.77
N GLU A 462 44.36 -1.55 7.72
CA GLU A 462 45.69 -1.67 8.35
C GLU A 462 45.63 -1.63 9.88
N ALA A 463 44.54 -1.12 10.45
CA ALA A 463 44.27 -1.09 11.88
C ALA A 463 43.39 -2.28 12.35
N LEU A 464 43.28 -3.34 11.53
CA LEU A 464 42.62 -4.59 11.90
C LEU A 464 43.61 -5.74 11.95
N GLN A 465 43.49 -6.56 13.00
CA GLN A 465 44.15 -7.85 13.06
C GLN A 465 43.15 -8.97 12.80
N CYS A 466 43.15 -9.47 11.57
CA CYS A 466 42.40 -10.65 11.18
C CYS A 466 43.25 -11.62 10.34
N ASP A 467 42.82 -12.89 10.29
CA ASP A 467 43.49 -13.97 9.56
C ASP A 467 43.15 -14.03 8.05
N ALA A 468 42.27 -13.14 7.58
CA ALA A 468 41.84 -13.09 6.18
C ALA A 468 42.48 -11.91 5.42
N PRO A 469 42.91 -12.11 4.15
CA PRO A 469 43.39 -11.01 3.30
C PRO A 469 42.22 -10.14 2.83
N VAL A 470 41.90 -9.09 3.59
CA VAL A 470 40.73 -8.20 3.37
C VAL A 470 40.68 -7.63 1.95
N GLU A 471 41.81 -7.16 1.41
CA GLU A 471 41.86 -6.60 0.05
C GLU A 471 41.51 -7.63 -1.04
N GLN A 472 41.97 -8.87 -0.89
CA GLN A 472 41.62 -9.94 -1.83
C GLN A 472 40.15 -10.34 -1.71
N LEU A 473 39.63 -10.37 -0.48
CA LEU A 473 38.21 -10.59 -0.22
C LEU A 473 37.36 -9.51 -0.88
N LEU A 474 37.75 -8.23 -0.79
CA LEU A 474 37.07 -7.11 -1.44
C LEU A 474 37.02 -7.24 -2.97
N VAL A 475 38.14 -7.60 -3.60
CA VAL A 475 38.18 -7.83 -5.06
C VAL A 475 37.21 -8.94 -5.46
N ARG A 476 37.15 -10.03 -4.71
CA ARG A 476 36.22 -11.15 -4.98
C ARG A 476 34.77 -10.74 -4.77
N LEU A 477 34.45 -10.03 -3.68
CA LEU A 477 33.10 -9.59 -3.36
C LEU A 477 32.60 -8.50 -4.33
N ARG A 478 33.49 -7.66 -4.89
CA ARG A 478 33.10 -6.72 -5.97
C ARG A 478 32.68 -7.44 -7.25
N ALA A 479 33.32 -8.57 -7.59
CA ALA A 479 32.97 -9.37 -8.75
C ALA A 479 31.72 -10.22 -8.52
N LYS A 480 31.58 -10.79 -7.31
CA LYS A 480 30.41 -11.58 -6.91
C LYS A 480 30.07 -11.26 -5.44
N PRO A 481 29.13 -10.35 -5.17
CA PRO A 481 28.74 -9.93 -3.81
C PRO A 481 27.80 -10.93 -3.16
N ALA A 482 28.23 -12.19 -3.06
CA ALA A 482 27.48 -13.30 -2.49
C ALA A 482 28.41 -14.19 -1.66
N GLY A 483 27.87 -14.75 -0.58
CA GLY A 483 28.60 -15.69 0.29
C GLY A 483 28.21 -15.57 1.75
N ARG A 484 28.64 -16.55 2.56
CA ARG A 484 28.31 -16.66 3.98
C ARG A 484 29.58 -16.54 4.81
N LEU A 485 29.77 -15.39 5.43
CA LEU A 485 30.95 -15.04 6.22
C LEU A 485 30.65 -15.15 7.72
N LEU A 486 31.53 -15.80 8.48
CA LEU A 486 31.50 -15.79 9.95
C LEU A 486 32.69 -14.98 10.48
N PHE A 487 32.43 -13.88 11.17
CA PHE A 487 33.43 -13.07 11.86
C PHE A 487 33.45 -13.43 13.34
N HIS A 488 34.57 -13.95 13.83
CA HIS A 488 34.70 -14.39 15.21
C HIS A 488 35.92 -13.79 15.91
N GLY A 489 35.86 -13.65 17.22
CA GLY A 489 36.99 -13.18 18.05
C GLY A 489 36.54 -12.24 19.16
N PRO A 490 37.48 -11.72 19.97
CA PRO A 490 37.15 -10.89 21.13
C PRO A 490 36.28 -9.66 20.79
N PRO A 491 35.50 -9.12 21.75
CA PRO A 491 34.74 -7.90 21.54
C PRO A 491 35.67 -6.70 21.27
N GLY A 492 35.21 -5.76 20.45
CA GLY A 492 35.96 -4.54 20.12
C GLY A 492 37.04 -4.69 19.04
N THR A 493 37.24 -5.86 18.45
CA THR A 493 38.26 -6.10 17.40
C THR A 493 37.90 -5.59 16.00
N GLY A 494 36.71 -5.01 15.82
CA GLY A 494 36.30 -4.40 14.54
C GLY A 494 35.47 -5.29 13.60
N LYS A 495 34.89 -6.40 14.08
CA LYS A 495 34.03 -7.31 13.30
C LYS A 495 32.89 -6.58 12.55
N THR A 496 32.04 -5.87 13.29
CA THR A 496 30.92 -5.08 12.74
C THR A 496 31.43 -3.95 11.83
N ALA A 497 32.57 -3.35 12.16
CA ALA A 497 33.17 -2.28 11.37
C ALA A 497 33.68 -2.78 10.01
N LEU A 498 34.27 -3.98 9.95
CA LEU A 498 34.65 -4.61 8.69
C LEU A 498 33.41 -4.91 7.84
N ALA A 499 32.32 -5.40 8.41
CA ALA A 499 31.08 -5.64 7.67
C ALA A 499 30.54 -4.34 7.03
N HIS A 500 30.55 -3.23 7.76
CA HIS A 500 30.22 -1.90 7.22
C HIS A 500 31.14 -1.51 6.07
N HIS A 501 32.45 -1.67 6.25
CA HIS A 501 33.42 -1.33 5.22
C HIS A 501 33.24 -2.19 3.96
N LEU A 502 33.03 -3.50 4.10
CA LEU A 502 32.77 -4.39 2.96
C LEU A 502 31.55 -3.95 2.17
N ALA A 503 30.43 -3.67 2.84
CA ALA A 503 29.20 -3.19 2.19
C ALA A 503 29.41 -1.87 1.43
N GLU A 504 30.10 -0.91 2.07
CA GLU A 504 30.44 0.36 1.44
C GLU A 504 31.32 0.18 0.20
N GLN A 505 32.37 -0.64 0.27
CA GLN A 505 33.32 -0.86 -0.82
C GLN A 505 32.76 -1.66 -2.01
N ILE A 506 31.70 -2.44 -1.80
CA ILE A 506 30.97 -3.13 -2.88
C ILE A 506 29.72 -2.34 -3.33
N GLY A 507 29.46 -1.17 -2.74
CA GLY A 507 28.37 -0.29 -3.13
C GLY A 507 26.98 -0.81 -2.75
N ARG A 508 26.85 -1.60 -1.68
CA ARG A 508 25.59 -2.17 -1.17
C ARG A 508 25.27 -1.63 0.22
N GLU A 509 23.99 -1.61 0.61
CA GLU A 509 23.63 -1.25 1.97
C GLU A 509 23.93 -2.40 2.95
N LEU A 510 24.18 -2.06 4.22
CA LEU A 510 24.35 -3.06 5.28
C LEU A 510 23.08 -3.12 6.14
N LEU A 511 22.30 -4.17 5.98
CA LEU A 511 21.17 -4.46 6.86
C LEU A 511 21.67 -5.11 8.15
N VAL A 512 21.81 -4.32 9.21
CA VAL A 512 22.23 -4.82 10.54
C VAL A 512 21.01 -5.28 11.33
N LYS A 513 21.00 -6.54 11.75
CA LYS A 513 20.07 -7.08 12.74
C LYS A 513 20.86 -7.62 13.91
N ARG A 514 20.50 -7.22 15.13
CA ARG A 514 21.05 -7.86 16.33
C ARG A 514 20.25 -9.10 16.63
N ALA A 515 20.90 -10.08 17.22
CA ALA A 515 20.21 -11.28 17.61
C ALA A 515 19.00 -11.01 18.55
N SER A 516 19.16 -10.06 19.47
CA SER A 516 18.09 -9.59 20.36
C SER A 516 16.88 -8.97 19.65
N ASP A 517 17.05 -8.43 18.44
CA ASP A 517 15.96 -7.79 17.69
C ASP A 517 14.97 -8.81 17.10
N LEU A 518 15.39 -10.07 16.99
CA LEU A 518 14.64 -11.14 16.33
C LEU A 518 13.91 -12.06 17.32
N LEU A 519 14.34 -12.06 18.59
CA LEU A 519 13.73 -12.84 19.67
C LEU A 519 12.35 -12.28 20.03
N ALA A 520 11.32 -13.12 19.96
CA ALA A 520 9.96 -12.79 20.33
C ALA A 520 9.44 -13.79 21.38
N PRO A 521 8.56 -13.37 22.32
CA PRO A 521 8.07 -14.23 23.39
C PRO A 521 7.09 -15.32 22.91
N TYR A 522 6.61 -15.24 21.66
CA TYR A 522 5.64 -16.16 21.09
C TYR A 522 6.29 -17.14 20.09
N VAL A 523 5.91 -18.42 20.19
CA VAL A 523 6.41 -19.51 19.33
C VAL A 523 6.09 -19.23 17.85
N GLY A 524 7.06 -19.44 16.95
CA GLY A 524 6.93 -19.22 15.50
C GLY A 524 7.18 -17.78 15.02
N GLN A 525 7.07 -16.77 15.90
CA GLN A 525 7.29 -15.38 15.51
C GLN A 525 8.77 -15.08 15.20
N THR A 526 9.71 -15.69 15.93
CA THR A 526 11.14 -15.56 15.65
C THR A 526 11.55 -16.18 14.31
N GLU A 527 10.95 -17.30 13.92
CA GLU A 527 11.16 -17.93 12.60
C GLU A 527 10.64 -17.01 11.48
N ALA A 528 9.44 -16.45 11.65
CA ALA A 528 8.89 -15.48 10.71
C ALA A 528 9.78 -14.23 10.59
N ASN A 529 10.35 -13.74 11.69
CA ASN A 529 11.28 -12.62 11.72
C ASN A 529 12.62 -12.94 11.01
N LEU A 530 13.15 -14.15 11.20
CA LEU A 530 14.35 -14.64 10.50
C LEU A 530 14.11 -14.69 9.00
N ALA A 531 13.03 -15.35 8.56
CA ALA A 531 12.68 -15.42 7.15
C ALA A 531 12.43 -14.02 6.55
N ALA A 532 11.80 -13.11 7.30
CA ALA A 532 11.62 -11.73 6.87
C ALA A 532 12.95 -11.01 6.70
N MET A 533 13.90 -11.16 7.63
CA MET A 533 15.23 -10.56 7.54
C MET A 533 15.98 -10.95 6.27
N PHE A 534 16.00 -12.25 5.90
CA PHE A 534 16.67 -12.70 4.67
C PHE A 534 15.95 -12.23 3.41
N ARG A 535 14.61 -12.31 3.37
CA ARG A 535 13.81 -11.77 2.25
C ARG A 535 14.06 -10.28 2.06
N ASP A 536 14.10 -9.54 3.15
CA ASP A 536 14.33 -8.10 3.19
C ASP A 536 15.70 -7.72 2.65
N ALA A 537 16.75 -8.46 3.00
CA ALA A 537 18.08 -8.25 2.44
C ALA A 537 18.17 -8.65 0.97
N GLY A 538 17.52 -9.75 0.59
CA GLY A 538 17.56 -10.29 -0.77
C GLY A 538 16.87 -9.38 -1.78
N ARG A 539 15.74 -8.78 -1.37
CA ARG A 539 14.97 -7.83 -2.17
C ARG A 539 15.80 -6.61 -2.59
N ASP A 540 16.53 -6.03 -1.65
CA ASP A 540 17.23 -4.77 -1.86
C ASP A 540 18.65 -4.99 -2.44
N GLY A 541 19.08 -6.27 -2.53
CA GLY A 541 20.43 -6.63 -2.94
C GLY A 541 21.48 -6.25 -1.89
N ASP A 542 21.07 -6.16 -0.63
CA ASP A 542 21.89 -5.65 0.47
C ASP A 542 22.80 -6.72 1.08
N VAL A 543 23.80 -6.26 1.82
CA VAL A 543 24.61 -7.10 2.70
C VAL A 543 23.85 -7.29 4.00
N LEU A 544 23.60 -8.54 4.38
CA LEU A 544 22.92 -8.85 5.64
C LEU A 544 23.95 -9.11 6.74
N LEU A 545 23.87 -8.36 7.84
CA LEU A 545 24.69 -8.58 9.04
C LEU A 545 23.80 -9.04 10.19
N LEU A 546 24.03 -10.26 10.68
CA LEU A 546 23.54 -10.73 11.97
C LEU A 546 24.63 -10.52 13.03
N ASP A 547 24.50 -9.47 13.82
CA ASP A 547 25.47 -9.10 14.87
C ASP A 547 25.12 -9.81 16.19
N GLU A 548 26.14 -10.26 16.93
CA GLU A 548 26.00 -10.95 18.23
C GLU A 548 25.13 -12.23 18.16
N ALA A 549 25.41 -13.04 17.15
CA ALA A 549 24.68 -14.29 16.90
C ALA A 549 25.00 -15.42 17.90
N ASP A 550 25.93 -15.20 18.84
CA ASP A 550 26.22 -16.14 19.93
C ASP A 550 25.00 -16.41 20.82
N SER A 551 24.07 -15.45 20.90
CA SER A 551 22.79 -15.66 21.59
C SER A 551 21.80 -16.57 20.83
N PHE A 552 21.98 -16.74 19.51
CA PHE A 552 21.17 -17.64 18.67
C PHE A 552 21.80 -19.01 18.45
N LEU A 553 23.13 -19.05 18.31
CA LEU A 553 23.86 -20.22 17.82
C LEU A 553 24.62 -20.98 18.91
N GLY A 554 24.54 -20.54 20.17
CA GLY A 554 25.29 -21.13 21.28
C GLY A 554 24.66 -22.41 21.85
N GLU A 555 25.46 -23.43 22.13
CA GLU A 555 25.07 -24.59 22.94
C GLU A 555 24.73 -24.16 24.38
N ARG A 556 23.45 -24.20 24.74
CA ARG A 556 23.03 -24.13 26.14
C ARG A 556 23.00 -25.54 26.70
N ASN A 557 24.08 -25.91 27.38
CA ASN A 557 24.16 -27.13 28.19
C ASN A 557 23.07 -27.12 29.29
N GLY A 558 21.86 -27.62 28.99
CA GLY A 558 20.78 -27.85 29.96
C GLY A 558 19.35 -27.76 29.42
N GLN A 559 18.71 -28.92 29.22
CA GLN A 559 17.26 -29.25 29.30
C GLN A 559 16.17 -28.34 28.68
N HIS A 560 16.46 -27.38 27.80
CA HIS A 560 15.43 -26.60 27.08
C HIS A 560 15.52 -26.69 25.53
N ALA A 561 15.95 -27.85 25.02
CA ALA A 561 16.52 -27.99 23.67
C ALA A 561 15.55 -28.12 22.46
N ARG A 562 14.22 -28.01 22.59
CA ARG A 562 13.33 -28.24 21.41
C ARG A 562 13.07 -26.99 20.56
N TRP A 563 12.94 -25.81 21.15
CA TRP A 563 12.56 -24.59 20.42
C TRP A 563 13.76 -23.83 19.84
N GLU A 564 14.91 -23.85 20.52
CA GLU A 564 16.17 -23.24 20.04
C GLU A 564 16.74 -23.99 18.81
N THR A 565 16.48 -25.30 18.72
CA THR A 565 16.85 -26.13 17.57
C THR A 565 16.08 -25.71 16.31
N THR A 566 14.80 -25.37 16.41
CA THR A 566 14.00 -24.95 15.24
C THR A 566 14.44 -23.59 14.71
N GLN A 567 14.76 -22.63 15.58
CA GLN A 567 15.25 -21.30 15.19
C GLN A 567 16.62 -21.37 14.50
N THR A 568 17.52 -22.21 15.03
CA THR A 568 18.84 -22.45 14.42
C THR A 568 18.68 -23.11 13.05
N ASN A 569 17.80 -24.11 12.93
CA ASN A 569 17.52 -24.76 11.65
C ASN A 569 16.91 -23.81 10.63
N GLU A 570 15.99 -22.93 11.04
CA GLU A 570 15.41 -21.91 10.16
C GLU A 570 16.47 -20.92 9.69
N LEU A 571 17.33 -20.43 10.59
CA LEU A 571 18.45 -19.56 10.24
C LEU A 571 19.37 -20.25 9.21
N LEU A 572 19.75 -21.51 9.41
CA LEU A 572 20.57 -22.26 8.47
C LEU A 572 19.87 -22.45 7.11
N THR A 573 18.58 -22.75 7.11
CA THR A 573 17.77 -22.92 5.89
C THR A 573 17.71 -21.62 5.09
N GLN A 574 17.45 -20.49 5.76
CA GLN A 574 17.42 -19.18 5.12
C GLN A 574 18.80 -18.76 4.62
N MET A 575 19.87 -19.02 5.39
CA MET A 575 21.24 -18.80 4.94
C MET A 575 21.56 -19.58 3.68
N GLU A 576 21.15 -20.86 3.59
CA GLU A 576 21.37 -21.71 2.42
C GLU A 576 20.62 -21.21 1.17
N ALA A 577 19.40 -20.70 1.35
CA ALA A 577 18.59 -20.15 0.27
C ALA A 577 18.97 -18.72 -0.14
N PHE A 578 19.83 -18.03 0.63
CA PHE A 578 20.17 -16.63 0.38
C PHE A 578 21.29 -16.48 -0.65
N ASP A 579 20.97 -15.83 -1.77
CA ASP A 579 21.90 -15.56 -2.88
C ASP A 579 22.79 -14.31 -2.68
N GLY A 580 22.62 -13.59 -1.56
CA GLY A 580 23.37 -12.37 -1.23
C GLY A 580 24.60 -12.59 -0.36
N LEU A 581 25.18 -11.50 0.14
CA LEU A 581 26.29 -11.53 1.10
C LEU A 581 25.73 -11.52 2.53
N PHE A 582 25.83 -12.66 3.20
CA PHE A 582 25.47 -12.82 4.61
C PHE A 582 26.73 -12.80 5.49
N ILE A 583 26.73 -11.97 6.52
CA ILE A 583 27.79 -11.84 7.49
C ILE A 583 27.20 -12.09 8.88
N CYS A 584 27.84 -12.95 9.65
CA CYS A 584 27.46 -13.25 11.02
C CYS A 584 28.63 -12.89 11.94
N THR A 585 28.38 -12.23 13.08
CA THR A 585 29.43 -11.99 14.09
C THR A 585 29.19 -12.79 15.35
N THR A 586 30.28 -13.27 15.96
CA THR A 586 30.25 -13.92 17.27
C THR A 586 31.47 -13.51 18.10
N ASN A 587 31.28 -13.39 19.41
CA ASN A 587 32.40 -13.22 20.35
C ASN A 587 32.90 -14.56 20.90
N ARG A 588 32.13 -15.64 20.72
CA ARG A 588 32.35 -16.94 21.35
C ARG A 588 32.21 -18.05 20.31
N LEU A 589 33.28 -18.31 19.58
CA LEU A 589 33.31 -19.36 18.54
C LEU A 589 33.12 -20.74 19.17
N GLU A 590 33.62 -20.93 20.38
CA GLU A 590 33.65 -22.17 21.14
C GLU A 590 32.28 -22.71 21.53
N TYR A 591 31.21 -21.89 21.48
CA TYR A 591 29.85 -22.34 21.76
C TYR A 591 29.06 -22.71 20.50
N LEU A 592 29.63 -22.54 19.30
CA LEU A 592 28.94 -22.86 18.05
C LEU A 592 29.06 -24.35 17.69
N ASP A 593 27.94 -24.97 17.33
CA ASP A 593 27.92 -26.36 16.83
C ASP A 593 28.80 -26.50 15.56
N PRO A 594 29.69 -27.51 15.49
CA PRO A 594 30.44 -27.85 14.28
C PRO A 594 29.61 -27.96 13.00
N ALA A 595 28.33 -28.38 13.06
CA ALA A 595 27.43 -28.45 11.93
C ALA A 595 27.11 -27.06 11.35
N VAL A 596 26.87 -26.06 12.21
CA VAL A 596 26.67 -24.65 11.83
C VAL A 596 27.93 -24.10 11.17
N LEU A 597 29.11 -24.40 11.73
CA LEU A 597 30.39 -23.94 11.18
C LEU A 597 30.63 -24.43 9.74
N ARG A 598 30.11 -25.59 9.35
CA ARG A 598 30.26 -26.12 7.97
C ARG A 598 29.40 -25.38 6.94
N ARG A 599 28.43 -24.57 7.36
CA ARG A 599 27.53 -23.80 6.47
C ARG A 599 28.05 -22.42 6.10
N PHE A 600 29.08 -21.95 6.80
CA PHE A 600 29.79 -20.73 6.43
C PHE A 600 30.91 -21.03 5.42
N ASP A 601 30.93 -20.25 4.34
CA ASP A 601 31.90 -20.40 3.25
C ASP A 601 33.30 -19.91 3.67
N LEU A 602 33.35 -18.86 4.50
CA LEU A 602 34.59 -18.31 5.04
C LEU A 602 34.42 -17.93 6.50
N LYS A 603 35.44 -18.25 7.31
CA LYS A 603 35.54 -17.88 8.72
C LYS A 603 36.72 -16.94 8.86
N VAL A 604 36.49 -15.78 9.46
CA VAL A 604 37.51 -14.76 9.69
C VAL A 604 37.69 -14.58 11.19
N GLY A 605 38.85 -14.96 11.68
CA GLY A 605 39.28 -14.79 13.04
C GLY A 605 39.88 -13.40 13.28
N PHE A 606 39.41 -12.74 14.32
CA PHE A 606 39.89 -11.43 14.76
C PHE A 606 40.66 -11.57 16.07
N ALA A 607 41.74 -10.80 16.20
CA ALA A 607 42.55 -10.76 17.42
C ALA A 607 42.82 -9.32 17.86
N ALA A 608 43.44 -9.17 19.03
CA ALA A 608 43.96 -7.89 19.49
C ALA A 608 45.09 -7.41 18.56
N LEU A 609 45.29 -6.09 18.52
CA LEU A 609 46.23 -5.46 17.59
C LEU A 609 47.68 -5.87 17.86
N MET A 610 48.43 -6.08 16.78
CA MET A 610 49.88 -6.24 16.80
C MET A 610 50.58 -4.89 17.03
N PRO A 611 51.84 -4.88 17.51
CA PRO A 611 52.58 -3.64 17.80
C PRO A 611 52.52 -2.59 16.68
N VAL A 612 52.77 -3.00 15.43
CA VAL A 612 52.73 -2.13 14.25
C VAL A 612 51.34 -1.50 14.06
N GLN A 613 50.28 -2.29 14.24
CA GLN A 613 48.89 -1.83 14.09
C GLN A 613 48.46 -0.91 15.24
N ARG A 614 48.92 -1.18 16.47
CA ARG A 614 48.70 -0.28 17.62
C ARG A 614 49.27 1.11 17.34
N LEU A 615 50.48 1.18 16.80
CA LEU A 615 51.10 2.47 16.46
C LEU A 615 50.31 3.22 15.39
N HIS A 616 49.87 2.50 14.36
CA HIS A 616 49.03 3.09 13.31
C HIS A 616 47.72 3.65 13.88
N LEU A 617 47.04 2.89 14.73
CA LEU A 617 45.80 3.29 15.38
C LEU A 617 45.98 4.49 16.32
N ILE A 618 47.07 4.53 17.10
CA ILE A 618 47.42 5.68 17.96
C ILE A 618 47.69 6.93 17.12
N ARG A 619 48.42 6.78 16.00
CA ARG A 619 48.70 7.88 15.08
C ARG A 619 47.41 8.45 14.48
N GLN A 620 46.50 7.59 14.04
CA GLN A 620 45.20 8.03 13.52
C GLN A 620 44.40 8.78 14.57
N ALA A 621 44.32 8.25 15.78
CA ALA A 621 43.66 8.90 16.90
C ALA A 621 44.26 10.28 17.23
N ALA A 622 45.59 10.38 17.23
CA ALA A 622 46.29 11.65 17.45
C ALA A 622 45.92 12.68 16.37
N VAL A 623 45.89 12.29 15.09
CA VAL A 623 45.45 13.17 14.00
C VAL A 623 43.99 13.60 14.17
N THR A 624 43.09 12.68 14.52
CA THR A 624 41.67 12.99 14.77
C THR A 624 41.48 13.98 15.93
N LEU A 625 42.33 13.91 16.95
CA LEU A 625 42.32 14.81 18.10
C LEU A 625 43.08 16.13 17.87
N GLY A 626 43.68 16.33 16.69
CA GLY A 626 44.51 17.52 16.40
C GLY A 626 45.85 17.53 17.15
N ILE A 627 46.31 16.38 17.64
CA ILE A 627 47.59 16.23 18.34
C ILE A 627 48.72 16.18 17.29
N PRO A 628 49.72 17.08 17.35
CA PRO A 628 50.84 17.06 16.41
C PRO A 628 51.63 15.75 16.46
N TRP A 629 51.85 15.12 15.30
CA TRP A 629 52.59 13.86 15.20
C TRP A 629 54.05 14.09 14.75
N SER A 630 54.96 14.23 15.72
CA SER A 630 56.40 14.36 15.49
C SER A 630 57.15 13.03 15.65
N ALA A 631 58.42 12.97 15.24
CA ALA A 631 59.28 11.80 15.50
C ALA A 631 59.39 11.48 17.01
N GLN A 632 59.33 12.51 17.86
CA GLN A 632 59.34 12.34 19.33
C GLN A 632 58.02 11.75 19.84
N ALA A 633 56.88 12.17 19.27
CA ALA A 633 55.57 11.60 19.55
C ALA A 633 55.51 10.11 19.15
N GLU A 634 56.04 9.78 17.98
CA GLU A 634 56.10 8.39 17.52
C GLU A 634 56.97 7.52 18.42
N ALA A 635 58.16 8.00 18.82
CA ALA A 635 59.02 7.30 19.77
C ALA A 635 58.35 7.12 21.15
N ALA A 636 57.60 8.12 21.62
CA ALA A 636 56.84 8.01 22.87
C ALA A 636 55.71 6.97 22.77
N ALA A 637 54.95 6.98 21.68
CA ALA A 637 53.92 5.97 21.41
C ALA A 637 54.52 4.56 21.32
N GLN A 638 55.67 4.39 20.63
CA GLN A 638 56.41 3.13 20.55
C GLN A 638 56.81 2.58 21.92
N ARG A 639 57.35 3.42 22.81
CA ARG A 639 57.70 3.01 24.19
C ARG A 639 56.48 2.57 24.99
N ALA A 640 55.33 3.22 24.79
CA ALA A 640 54.10 2.91 25.50
C ALA A 640 53.40 1.63 25.02
N GLN A 641 53.71 1.10 23.83
CA GLN A 641 53.02 -0.06 23.26
C GLN A 641 53.09 -1.33 24.12
N SER A 642 54.14 -1.49 24.93
CA SER A 642 54.32 -2.63 25.83
C SER A 642 53.24 -2.69 26.91
N GLN A 643 52.70 -1.54 27.32
CA GLN A 643 51.62 -1.41 28.30
C GLN A 643 50.22 -1.52 27.67
N LEU A 644 50.13 -1.57 26.34
CA LEU A 644 48.89 -1.64 25.57
C LEU A 644 48.63 -3.05 25.04
N SER A 645 49.04 -4.08 25.79
CA SER A 645 48.78 -5.47 25.44
C SER A 645 47.28 -5.75 25.43
N GLY A 646 46.78 -6.36 24.36
CA GLY A 646 45.36 -6.65 24.22
C GLY A 646 44.52 -5.49 23.68
N LEU A 647 45.15 -4.38 23.28
CA LEU A 647 44.46 -3.24 22.70
C LEU A 647 43.65 -3.63 21.46
N THR A 648 42.39 -3.19 21.43
CA THR A 648 41.48 -3.35 20.30
C THR A 648 40.99 -1.98 19.78
N PRO A 649 40.54 -1.87 18.52
CA PRO A 649 39.95 -0.63 18.02
C PRO A 649 38.78 -0.10 18.86
N GLY A 650 38.00 -0.99 19.49
CA GLY A 650 36.93 -0.63 20.40
C GLY A 650 37.41 0.13 21.64
N ASP A 651 38.57 -0.24 22.18
CA ASP A 651 39.18 0.41 23.34
C ASP A 651 39.60 1.84 23.00
N LEU A 652 40.06 2.08 21.78
CA LEU A 652 40.31 3.44 21.33
C LEU A 652 39.03 4.27 21.31
N THR A 653 37.91 3.71 20.85
CA THR A 653 36.64 4.44 20.84
C THR A 653 36.21 4.79 22.27
N ALA A 654 36.40 3.89 23.24
CA ALA A 654 36.16 4.16 24.66
C ALA A 654 37.10 5.26 25.19
N ALA A 655 38.40 5.15 24.92
CA ALA A 655 39.40 6.14 25.31
C ALA A 655 39.12 7.53 24.73
N LEU A 656 38.72 7.64 23.46
CA LEU A 656 38.36 8.92 22.84
C LEU A 656 37.12 9.54 23.48
N ARG A 657 36.09 8.75 23.81
CA ARG A 657 34.90 9.25 24.54
C ARG A 657 35.28 9.71 25.94
N HIS A 658 36.13 8.97 26.64
CA HIS A 658 36.63 9.37 27.95
C HIS A 658 37.37 10.70 27.87
N LEU A 659 38.27 10.88 26.90
CA LEU A 659 38.98 12.15 26.69
C LEU A 659 38.04 13.31 26.35
N GLN A 660 37.04 13.09 25.50
CA GLN A 660 36.03 14.11 25.18
C GLN A 660 35.27 14.61 26.42
N LEU A 661 35.08 13.73 27.42
CA LEU A 661 34.38 14.08 28.67
C LEU A 661 35.30 14.72 29.72
N THR A 662 36.60 14.47 29.66
CA THR A 662 37.55 14.79 30.74
C THR A 662 38.58 15.84 30.36
N THR A 663 38.81 16.11 29.08
CA THR A 663 39.91 16.95 28.62
C THR A 663 39.49 17.80 27.42
N ALA A 664 39.56 19.12 27.55
CA ALA A 664 39.19 20.06 26.49
C ALA A 664 40.21 20.07 25.31
N ALA A 665 41.49 19.85 25.61
CA ALA A 665 42.57 19.79 24.62
C ALA A 665 43.51 18.61 24.95
N PRO A 666 43.20 17.39 24.50
CA PRO A 666 43.94 16.19 24.87
C PRO A 666 45.35 16.19 24.28
N THR A 667 46.34 15.83 25.09
CA THR A 667 47.72 15.61 24.65
C THR A 667 47.97 14.14 24.28
N LEU A 668 49.12 13.84 23.66
CA LEU A 668 49.51 12.45 23.42
C LEU A 668 49.62 11.65 24.73
N ALA A 669 50.07 12.26 25.81
CA ALA A 669 50.18 11.60 27.11
C ALA A 669 48.78 11.21 27.63
N ASP A 670 47.80 12.08 27.49
CA ASP A 670 46.40 11.81 27.90
C ASP A 670 45.81 10.66 27.07
N LEU A 671 46.04 10.64 25.76
CA LEU A 671 45.62 9.55 24.87
C LEU A 671 46.24 8.22 25.27
N LEU A 672 47.57 8.17 25.48
CA LEU A 672 48.25 6.95 25.87
C LEU A 672 47.79 6.46 27.26
N ALA A 673 47.57 7.38 28.20
CA ALA A 673 47.06 7.06 29.53
C ALA A 673 45.63 6.50 29.49
N ALA A 674 44.74 7.10 28.70
CA ALA A 674 43.38 6.61 28.50
C ALA A 674 43.38 5.21 27.87
N LEU A 675 44.17 4.98 26.83
CA LEU A 675 44.31 3.65 26.20
C LEU A 675 44.87 2.60 27.16
N ALA A 676 45.87 2.96 27.97
CA ALA A 676 46.45 2.07 28.97
C ALA A 676 45.43 1.71 30.07
N MET A 677 44.56 2.66 30.46
CA MET A 677 43.48 2.42 31.40
C MET A 677 42.48 1.39 30.86
N GLU A 678 42.04 1.53 29.60
CA GLU A 678 41.14 0.57 28.96
C GLU A 678 41.74 -0.83 28.88
N CYS A 679 43.03 -0.94 28.55
CA CYS A 679 43.72 -2.25 28.52
C CYS A 679 43.80 -2.91 29.91
N ARG A 680 43.96 -2.13 30.99
CA ARG A 680 44.02 -2.65 32.36
C ARG A 680 42.70 -3.28 32.82
N TYR A 681 41.55 -2.74 32.41
CA TYR A 681 40.25 -3.31 32.78
C TYR A 681 40.01 -4.71 32.18
N LYS A 682 40.73 -5.08 31.11
CA LYS A 682 40.64 -6.39 30.46
C LYS A 682 41.60 -7.44 31.03
N ALA A 683 42.67 -7.02 31.70
CA ALA A 683 43.62 -7.96 32.29
C ALA A 683 43.00 -8.61 33.54
N PRO A 684 43.00 -9.96 33.66
CA PRO A 684 42.58 -10.59 34.89
C PRO A 684 43.47 -10.09 36.04
N PRO A 685 42.93 -9.86 37.25
CA PRO A 685 43.75 -9.46 38.38
C PRO A 685 44.84 -10.51 38.58
N ALA A 686 46.10 -10.07 38.57
CA ALA A 686 47.24 -10.96 38.70
C ALA A 686 47.06 -11.86 39.92
N ARG A 687 46.98 -13.18 39.71
CA ARG A 687 47.05 -14.16 40.81
C ARG A 687 48.37 -13.92 41.53
N ARG A 688 48.31 -13.35 42.74
CA ARG A 688 49.46 -13.32 43.65
C ARG A 688 49.83 -14.78 43.93
N ILE A 689 50.94 -15.24 43.37
CA ILE A 689 51.59 -16.49 43.76
C ILE A 689 52.13 -16.24 45.17
N GLY A 690 51.33 -16.56 46.18
CA GLY A 690 51.80 -16.62 47.57
C GLY A 690 52.49 -17.96 47.78
N PHE A 691 53.81 -17.94 47.90
CA PHE A 691 54.53 -19.02 48.59
C PHE A 691 54.20 -18.90 50.07
N VAL A 692 53.57 -19.93 50.64
CA VAL A 692 53.51 -20.13 52.09
C VAL A 692 54.82 -20.83 52.45
N VAL A 693 55.64 -20.18 53.28
CA VAL A 693 56.79 -20.79 53.97
C VAL A 693 56.28 -21.46 55.24
#